data_AF-A0A5Q2NRW8-F1
#
_entry.id   AF-A0A5Q2NRW8-F1
#
_cell.length_a   1.000
_cell.length_b   1.000
_cell.length_c   1.000
_cell.angle_alpha   90.00
_cell.angle_beta   90.00
_cell.angle_gamma   90.00
#
_symmetry.space_group_name_H-M   'P 1'
#
loop_
_entity.id
_entity.type
_entity.pdbx_description
1 polymer ?
#
loop_
_entity_poly.entity_id
_entity_poly.type
_entity_poly.pdbx_seq_one_letter_code
_entity_poly.pdbx_strand_id
1 'polypeptide(L)'
;MNSGGIPLKKRIIRLACVALAAALLLTILSGGRAATIHAAGLAITSAGGWNETAYVEWTPESGATGYQVYVKPAGAADAQYRQLDNELIRRYPSYWRADAVGLAAGSYVLKVEALLSGGGRTSVVTGALPVAAHDRSGFAFAPGSAYGTGSGAYNEDGTLRAGAKVLYVTSATARTVELDVVTSSSGAVQKGIGIAQIMELRQKGYDKTPLAVRIVGQITEGDMSGQLNGSGYLQVKGKADYAELNLTIEGIGKDASAYGWGLLLRSVGNIEVRNIGWMLFPDDGISLDTGNANVWVHHNDLFYGKAGSDADQAKGDGSTDLKKGSTHITISYNHYWDSGKASLVGLSETAEFFATFHHNWFDHSDSRHPRIRVASVHIYNNFFDGISKYGVGVTTGASAFVEANYFRHAKHPMLSSLQGTDALGEGTFSGENGGMIKAYGNIVVDAESLIYANSNAGTAPAHASSFDAYLASARSEAVPAAYKALKGGTPYNNFDTRIATGADASDVDPAGQVEAIVTAEAGRLGGGDFAWTFNDAADDTSYAVLAPLMAKIVSYRTQLVSVGGNASPATPTPSPTASPTAAPTATPTATPTATPTPTSGPTATPGAGVRVHNFTADGLTSSFFAIQGSLSSTKGTVIYDGLTLTSCLKMESSTSISFTAATASTLTLVFNSPDGTKVNIDGAAHAMTNGTVSVALSAGAHSISKNAVANLYYMKLAPSS
;
A
#
# COMPACT_ATOMS: atom_id res chain seq x y z
N MET A 1 -29.97 48.66 -42.27
CA MET A 1 -30.57 49.63 -41.32
C MET A 1 -30.93 48.87 -40.05
N ASN A 2 -30.57 49.45 -38.90
CA ASN A 2 -30.77 48.99 -37.51
C ASN A 2 -30.13 47.63 -37.15
N SER A 3 -28.88 47.52 -36.66
CA SER A 3 -28.24 48.10 -35.47
C SER A 3 -28.98 47.85 -34.15
N GLY A 4 -28.57 46.79 -33.44
CA GLY A 4 -28.98 46.48 -32.08
C GLY A 4 -28.01 45.48 -31.47
N GLY A 5 -26.83 45.95 -31.08
CA GLY A 5 -25.80 45.15 -30.39
C GLY A 5 -26.26 44.72 -29.00
N ILE A 6 -25.95 43.47 -28.63
CA ILE A 6 -26.12 42.95 -27.28
C ILE A 6 -24.74 42.90 -26.63
N PRO A 7 -24.56 43.49 -25.43
CA PRO A 7 -23.24 43.70 -24.84
C PRO A 7 -22.67 42.46 -24.15
N LEU A 8 -21.34 42.38 -24.24
CA LEU A 8 -20.41 41.52 -23.55
C LEU A 8 -20.52 41.66 -22.02
N LYS A 9 -21.55 41.09 -21.38
CA LYS A 9 -21.67 40.99 -19.90
C LYS A 9 -22.51 39.78 -19.46
N LYS A 10 -22.04 38.56 -19.79
CA LYS A 10 -22.53 37.30 -19.17
C LYS A 10 -21.40 36.28 -18.95
N ARG A 11 -20.28 36.76 -18.40
CA ARG A 11 -19.16 35.89 -17.93
C ARG A 11 -18.77 36.09 -16.47
N ILE A 12 -19.55 36.84 -15.67
CA ILE A 12 -19.21 37.15 -14.26
C ILE A 12 -20.33 36.78 -13.26
N ILE A 13 -21.46 36.23 -13.69
CA ILE A 13 -22.54 35.78 -12.78
C ILE A 13 -22.73 34.26 -12.84
N ARG A 14 -21.61 33.52 -12.85
CA ARG A 14 -21.56 32.08 -12.55
C ARG A 14 -20.45 31.70 -11.56
N LEU A 15 -19.68 32.68 -11.05
CA LEU A 15 -18.67 32.47 -10.02
C LEU A 15 -19.13 32.86 -8.59
N ALA A 16 -20.32 33.45 -8.42
CA ALA A 16 -20.75 33.99 -7.12
C ALA A 16 -21.70 33.09 -6.31
N CYS A 17 -22.17 31.97 -6.87
CA CYS A 17 -23.03 31.01 -6.14
C CYS A 17 -22.38 29.64 -5.92
N VAL A 18 -21.18 29.40 -6.46
CA VAL A 18 -20.38 28.18 -6.25
C VAL A 18 -19.35 28.39 -5.12
N ALA A 19 -19.02 29.65 -4.79
CA ALA A 19 -18.15 29.97 -3.66
C ALA A 19 -18.81 29.84 -2.27
N LEU A 20 -20.13 29.65 -2.17
CA LEU A 20 -20.84 29.61 -0.88
C LEU A 20 -21.08 28.20 -0.34
N ALA A 21 -21.00 27.16 -1.19
CA ALA A 21 -21.07 25.75 -0.76
C ALA A 21 -19.67 25.18 -0.44
N ALA A 22 -18.62 25.69 -1.09
CA ALA A 22 -17.22 25.33 -0.78
C ALA A 22 -16.60 26.18 0.36
N ALA A 23 -17.19 27.33 0.71
CA ALA A 23 -16.70 28.17 1.81
C ALA A 23 -17.24 27.77 3.21
N LEU A 24 -18.17 26.82 3.32
CA LEU A 24 -18.63 26.32 4.62
C LEU A 24 -17.87 25.06 5.10
N LEU A 25 -16.98 24.50 4.28
CA LEU A 25 -16.02 23.46 4.67
C LEU A 25 -14.57 23.96 4.79
N LEU A 26 -14.31 25.25 4.50
CA LEU A 26 -12.96 25.82 4.48
C LEU A 26 -12.86 27.16 5.25
N THR A 27 -13.32 27.19 6.50
CA THR A 27 -12.98 28.28 7.43
C THR A 27 -12.63 27.74 8.82
N ILE A 28 -11.54 26.98 8.92
CA ILE A 28 -10.63 27.00 10.09
C ILE A 28 -9.21 26.80 9.56
N LEU A 29 -8.61 27.79 8.90
CA LEU A 29 -7.17 27.85 8.60
C LEU A 29 -6.78 29.25 8.10
N SER A 30 -6.84 30.23 9.01
CA SER A 30 -6.04 31.47 8.90
C SER A 30 -6.01 32.20 10.25
N GLY A 31 -5.41 31.53 11.25
CA GLY A 31 -4.94 32.23 12.44
C GLY A 31 -3.70 33.06 12.08
N GLY A 32 -3.83 34.38 12.14
CA GLY A 32 -2.70 35.29 11.98
C GLY A 32 -1.56 34.94 12.94
N ARG A 33 -0.33 34.91 12.42
CA ARG A 33 0.87 34.73 13.23
C ARG A 33 1.09 35.96 14.09
N ALA A 34 0.53 35.95 15.30
CA ALA A 34 1.13 36.67 16.42
C ALA A 34 2.22 35.77 17.00
N ALA A 35 3.46 36.25 17.01
CA ALA A 35 4.55 35.58 17.71
C ALA A 35 4.34 35.72 19.23
N THR A 36 3.44 34.92 19.78
CA THR A 36 3.38 34.66 21.21
C THR A 36 4.40 33.59 21.53
N ILE A 37 5.47 33.97 22.23
CA ILE A 37 6.39 33.05 22.89
C ILE A 37 5.56 32.30 23.95
N HIS A 38 4.99 31.15 23.58
CA HIS A 38 4.37 30.24 24.53
C HIS A 38 5.48 29.47 25.24
N ALA A 39 5.37 29.37 26.56
CA ALA A 39 6.19 28.46 27.35
C ALA A 39 6.02 27.02 26.82
N ALA A 40 7.12 26.26 26.78
CA ALA A 40 7.13 24.86 26.33
C ALA A 40 6.17 24.03 27.22
N GLY A 41 5.07 23.58 26.64
CA GLY A 41 4.03 22.77 27.27
C GLY A 41 3.28 21.94 26.22
N LEU A 42 2.67 20.84 26.66
CA LEU A 42 1.94 19.90 25.79
C LEU A 42 0.85 20.64 24.98
N ALA A 43 0.98 20.64 23.66
CA ALA A 43 0.07 21.36 22.76
C ALA A 43 -0.31 20.53 21.53
N ILE A 44 -1.60 20.54 21.18
CA ILE A 44 -2.11 19.92 19.95
C ILE A 44 -1.68 20.78 18.76
N THR A 45 -1.08 20.13 17.76
CA THR A 45 -0.66 20.77 16.51
C THR A 45 -1.64 20.53 15.36
N SER A 46 -2.34 19.39 15.38
CA SER A 46 -3.37 19.04 14.42
C SER A 46 -4.35 18.04 15.02
N ALA A 47 -5.60 18.07 14.60
CA ALA A 47 -6.59 17.04 14.93
C ALA A 47 -7.70 17.06 13.88
N GLY A 48 -8.29 15.90 13.61
CA GLY A 48 -9.36 15.77 12.63
C GLY A 48 -10.06 14.44 12.74
N GLY A 49 -11.21 14.32 12.08
CA GLY A 49 -11.84 13.02 11.86
C GLY A 49 -11.88 12.67 10.39
N TRP A 50 -12.12 11.39 10.15
CA TRP A 50 -12.23 10.76 8.84
C TRP A 50 -13.26 9.64 8.93
N ASN A 51 -13.32 8.77 7.93
CA ASN A 51 -14.17 7.60 7.96
C ASN A 51 -13.71 6.65 9.08
N GLU A 52 -14.60 6.44 10.05
CA GLU A 52 -14.47 5.54 11.21
C GLU A 52 -13.22 5.77 12.06
N THR A 53 -12.62 6.95 11.94
CA THR A 53 -11.32 7.30 12.52
C THR A 53 -11.30 8.75 12.99
N ALA A 54 -10.66 9.01 14.13
CA ALA A 54 -10.29 10.36 14.56
C ALA A 54 -8.82 10.39 14.98
N TYR A 55 -8.09 11.45 14.61
CA TYR A 55 -6.67 11.58 14.91
C TYR A 55 -6.35 12.86 15.69
N VAL A 56 -5.22 12.82 16.40
CA VAL A 56 -4.61 13.97 17.07
C VAL A 56 -3.09 13.92 16.91
N GLU A 57 -2.49 15.08 16.67
CA GLU A 57 -1.05 15.31 16.61
C GLU A 57 -0.66 16.37 17.65
N TRP A 58 0.51 16.21 18.27
CA TRP A 58 1.01 17.14 19.29
C TRP A 58 2.53 17.28 19.28
N THR A 59 3.03 18.39 19.80
CA THR A 59 4.47 18.59 20.02
C THR A 59 4.98 17.73 21.17
N PRO A 60 6.20 17.17 21.09
CA PRO A 60 6.81 16.51 22.24
C PRO A 60 6.91 17.44 23.45
N GLU A 61 6.49 16.94 24.60
CA GLU A 61 6.56 17.63 25.90
C GLU A 61 7.90 17.37 26.59
N SER A 62 8.50 18.44 27.15
CA SER A 62 9.77 18.34 27.86
C SER A 62 9.62 17.49 29.13
N GLY A 63 10.54 16.54 29.33
CA GLY A 63 10.50 15.64 30.49
C GLY A 63 9.42 14.54 30.42
N ALA A 64 8.68 14.44 29.31
CA ALA A 64 7.78 13.33 29.09
C ALA A 64 8.55 12.02 28.83
N THR A 65 8.19 10.98 29.56
CA THR A 65 8.68 9.59 29.38
C THR A 65 7.72 8.76 28.53
N GLY A 66 6.52 9.27 28.29
CA GLY A 66 5.53 8.67 27.44
C GLY A 66 4.22 9.43 27.34
N TYR A 67 3.26 8.88 26.60
CA TYR A 67 1.94 9.43 26.36
C TYR A 67 0.86 8.36 26.48
N GLN A 68 -0.30 8.77 27.00
CA GLN A 68 -1.54 8.01 26.93
C GLN A 68 -2.56 8.84 26.16
N VAL A 69 -3.33 8.20 25.28
CA VAL A 69 -4.37 8.88 24.50
C VAL A 69 -5.70 8.21 24.77
N TYR A 70 -6.74 9.01 24.90
CA TYR A 70 -8.09 8.56 25.19
C TYR A 70 -9.08 9.16 24.19
N VAL A 71 -10.15 8.44 23.91
CA VAL A 71 -11.25 8.89 23.05
C VAL A 71 -12.59 8.72 23.76
N LYS A 72 -13.52 9.64 23.53
CA LYS A 72 -14.94 9.49 23.88
C LYS A 72 -15.81 10.24 22.87
N PRO A 73 -17.11 9.89 22.73
CA PRO A 73 -18.06 10.77 22.06
C PRO A 73 -18.05 12.16 22.69
N ALA A 74 -18.14 13.22 21.89
CA ALA A 74 -17.96 14.60 22.35
C ALA A 74 -18.91 14.97 23.50
N GLY A 75 -20.18 14.52 23.43
CA GLY A 75 -21.19 14.73 24.45
C GLY A 75 -21.19 13.75 25.64
N ALA A 76 -20.29 12.75 25.64
CA ALA A 76 -20.20 11.77 26.72
C ALA A 76 -19.52 12.36 27.97
N ALA A 77 -19.76 11.76 29.14
CA ALA A 77 -19.07 12.14 30.38
C ALA A 77 -17.60 11.72 30.34
N ASP A 78 -16.71 12.42 31.06
CA ASP A 78 -15.27 12.11 31.09
C ASP A 78 -14.96 10.70 31.62
N ALA A 79 -15.84 10.15 32.47
CA ALA A 79 -15.73 8.75 32.93
C ALA A 79 -15.83 7.72 31.77
N GLN A 80 -16.27 8.14 30.59
CA GLN A 80 -16.41 7.29 29.40
C GLN A 80 -15.21 7.37 28.45
N TYR A 81 -14.15 8.09 28.81
CA TYR A 81 -12.89 8.02 28.08
C TYR A 81 -12.39 6.57 28.02
N ARG A 82 -12.15 6.08 26.80
CA ARG A 82 -11.49 4.81 26.55
C ARG A 82 -10.07 5.09 26.11
N GLN A 83 -9.11 4.44 26.77
CA GLN A 83 -7.72 4.53 26.38
C GLN A 83 -7.53 3.83 25.03
N LEU A 84 -6.76 4.44 24.15
CA LEU A 84 -6.30 3.81 22.91
C LEU A 84 -5.20 2.79 23.23
N ASP A 85 -5.12 1.77 22.39
CA ASP A 85 -3.98 0.85 22.41
C ASP A 85 -2.69 1.63 22.16
N ASN A 86 -1.61 1.18 22.79
CA ASN A 86 -0.34 1.86 22.78
C ASN A 86 0.22 1.98 21.35
N GLU A 87 -0.02 0.96 20.52
CA GLU A 87 0.44 0.85 19.13
C GLU A 87 -0.24 1.85 18.19
N LEU A 88 -1.36 2.46 18.60
CA LEU A 88 -1.99 3.55 17.86
C LEU A 88 -1.30 4.89 18.11
N ILE A 89 -0.43 4.98 19.12
CA ILE A 89 0.39 6.16 19.44
C ILE A 89 1.75 6.02 18.76
N ARG A 90 2.17 7.04 18.02
CA ARG A 90 3.33 7.01 17.14
C ARG A 90 4.15 8.28 17.25
N ARG A 91 5.46 8.13 17.20
CA ARG A 91 6.41 9.25 17.20
C ARG A 91 6.94 9.50 15.80
N TYR A 92 6.98 10.77 15.42
CA TYR A 92 7.63 11.32 14.24
C TYR A 92 8.74 12.29 14.66
N PRO A 93 9.58 12.80 13.73
CA PRO A 93 10.75 13.60 14.10
C PRO A 93 10.41 14.86 14.90
N SER A 94 9.29 15.52 14.58
CA SER A 94 8.88 16.79 15.19
C SER A 94 7.56 16.74 15.97
N TYR A 95 6.82 15.64 15.92
CA TYR A 95 5.50 15.51 16.54
C TYR A 95 5.20 14.07 16.93
N TRP A 96 4.16 13.90 17.73
CA TRP A 96 3.51 12.62 18.00
C TRP A 96 2.13 12.61 17.38
N ARG A 97 1.62 11.41 17.09
CA ARG A 97 0.30 11.20 16.52
C ARG A 97 -0.40 10.01 17.18
N ALA A 98 -1.71 10.09 17.30
CA ALA A 98 -2.55 8.94 17.62
C ALA A 98 -3.82 8.93 16.78
N ASP A 99 -4.29 7.73 16.43
CA ASP A 99 -5.49 7.53 15.61
C ASP A 99 -6.43 6.56 16.36
N ALA A 100 -7.59 7.08 16.78
CA ALA A 100 -8.69 6.30 17.30
C ALA A 100 -9.46 5.72 16.12
N VAL A 101 -9.35 4.41 15.90
CA VAL A 101 -9.93 3.67 14.76
C VAL A 101 -11.05 2.73 15.21
N GLY A 102 -11.97 2.41 14.29
CA GLY A 102 -13.13 1.58 14.60
C GLY A 102 -14.21 2.35 15.37
N LEU A 103 -14.38 3.62 15.03
CA LEU A 103 -15.38 4.51 15.61
C LEU A 103 -16.64 4.48 14.76
N ALA A 104 -17.81 4.55 15.41
CA ALA A 104 -19.05 4.84 14.70
C ALA A 104 -19.06 6.26 14.17
N ALA A 105 -19.86 6.50 13.11
CA ALA A 105 -20.11 7.86 12.65
C ALA A 105 -20.69 8.72 13.79
N GLY A 106 -20.16 9.93 13.97
CA GLY A 106 -20.51 10.78 15.11
C GLY A 106 -19.51 11.89 15.37
N SER A 107 -19.49 12.38 16.60
CA SER A 107 -18.57 13.43 17.03
C SER A 107 -17.80 13.00 18.26
N TYR A 108 -16.48 13.20 18.27
CA TYR A 108 -15.57 12.67 19.28
C TYR A 108 -14.60 13.73 19.81
N VAL A 109 -14.06 13.51 21.00
CA VAL A 109 -12.93 14.28 21.53
C VAL A 109 -11.81 13.32 21.92
N LEU A 110 -10.58 13.72 21.65
CA LEU A 110 -9.39 12.99 22.08
C LEU A 110 -8.70 13.77 23.20
N LYS A 111 -8.22 13.04 24.21
CA LYS A 111 -7.40 13.57 25.30
C LYS A 111 -6.01 12.94 25.20
N VAL A 112 -4.98 13.76 25.15
CA VAL A 112 -3.57 13.34 25.22
C VAL A 112 -3.07 13.67 26.63
N GLU A 113 -2.49 12.69 27.31
CA GLU A 113 -1.80 12.84 28.60
C GLU A 113 -0.31 12.54 28.43
N ALA A 114 0.55 13.50 28.76
CA ALA A 114 1.99 13.28 28.87
C ALA A 114 2.32 12.76 30.27
N LEU A 115 3.13 11.69 30.33
CA LEU A 115 3.64 11.11 31.57
C LEU A 115 5.02 11.71 31.85
N LEU A 116 5.17 12.47 32.94
CA LEU A 116 6.41 13.18 33.24
C LEU A 116 7.35 12.33 34.12
N SER A 117 8.67 12.53 33.97
CA SER A 117 9.71 11.81 34.72
C SER A 117 9.59 11.92 36.25
N GLY A 118 8.94 12.98 36.77
CA GLY A 118 8.64 13.16 38.20
C GLY A 118 7.33 12.52 38.67
N GLY A 119 6.66 11.70 37.85
CA GLY A 119 5.37 11.07 38.15
C GLY A 119 4.14 11.97 37.94
N GLY A 120 4.34 13.23 37.56
CA GLY A 120 3.27 14.16 37.19
C GLY A 120 2.66 13.86 35.83
N ARG A 121 1.50 14.47 35.56
CA ARG A 121 0.81 14.40 34.26
C ARG A 121 0.42 15.79 33.79
N THR A 122 0.56 16.03 32.49
CA THR A 122 -0.08 17.17 31.80
C THR A 122 -1.00 16.62 30.72
N SER A 123 -2.11 17.31 30.46
CA SER A 123 -3.11 16.84 29.51
C SER A 123 -3.62 17.95 28.62
N VAL A 124 -3.95 17.60 27.38
CA VAL A 124 -4.62 18.47 26.42
C VAL A 124 -5.77 17.71 25.75
N VAL A 125 -6.86 18.40 25.43
CA VAL A 125 -8.07 17.81 24.82
C VAL A 125 -8.36 18.52 23.50
N THR A 126 -8.71 17.77 22.46
CA THR A 126 -9.12 18.32 21.18
C THR A 126 -10.46 19.05 21.28
N GLY A 127 -10.79 19.86 20.28
CA GLY A 127 -12.19 20.18 19.97
C GLY A 127 -12.97 18.93 19.53
N ALA A 128 -14.27 19.10 19.27
CA ALA A 128 -15.12 18.05 18.72
C ALA A 128 -14.70 17.72 17.27
N LEU A 129 -14.46 16.45 16.99
CA LEU A 129 -13.99 15.94 15.71
C LEU A 129 -15.11 15.13 15.03
N PRO A 130 -15.52 15.48 13.80
CA PRO A 130 -16.54 14.74 13.07
C PRO A 130 -15.96 13.47 12.47
N VAL A 131 -16.60 12.33 12.72
CA VAL A 131 -16.26 11.02 12.17
C VAL A 131 -17.41 10.58 11.26
N ALA A 132 -17.09 10.17 10.03
CA ALA A 132 -18.04 9.66 9.06
C ALA A 132 -18.02 8.12 9.01
N ALA A 133 -19.00 7.51 8.35
CA ALA A 133 -18.97 6.07 8.07
C ALA A 133 -18.30 5.81 6.72
N HIS A 134 -17.68 4.65 6.54
CA HIS A 134 -17.33 4.22 5.20
C HIS A 134 -18.60 3.89 4.37
N ASP A 135 -18.54 4.17 3.08
CA ASP A 135 -19.55 3.83 2.09
C ASP A 135 -19.53 2.33 1.78
N ARG A 136 -20.53 1.61 2.30
CA ARG A 136 -20.70 0.16 2.18
C ARG A 136 -21.69 -0.21 1.08
N SER A 137 -21.41 0.21 -0.15
CA SER A 137 -22.22 -0.07 -1.33
C SER A 137 -21.50 -0.97 -2.35
N GLY A 138 -22.26 -1.54 -3.28
CA GLY A 138 -21.78 -2.48 -4.30
C GLY A 138 -21.90 -3.96 -3.92
N PHE A 139 -21.41 -4.83 -4.79
CA PHE A 139 -21.76 -6.25 -4.75
C PHE A 139 -21.27 -6.99 -3.49
N ALA A 140 -20.19 -6.54 -2.84
CA ALA A 140 -19.77 -7.10 -1.56
C ALA A 140 -20.81 -6.89 -0.43
N PHE A 141 -21.75 -5.97 -0.61
CA PHE A 141 -22.83 -5.63 0.33
C PHE A 141 -24.23 -5.93 -0.21
N ALA A 142 -24.33 -6.42 -1.46
CA ALA A 142 -25.59 -6.76 -2.08
C ALA A 142 -26.31 -7.90 -1.32
N PRO A 143 -27.65 -7.96 -1.30
CA PRO A 143 -28.37 -9.08 -0.69
C PRO A 143 -28.00 -10.47 -1.21
N GLY A 144 -27.46 -10.57 -2.44
CA GLY A 144 -26.97 -11.82 -3.05
C GLY A 144 -25.61 -12.30 -2.54
N SER A 145 -24.92 -11.49 -1.74
CA SER A 145 -23.63 -11.82 -1.16
C SER A 145 -23.68 -12.96 -0.16
N ALA A 146 -22.69 -13.87 -0.20
CA ALA A 146 -22.62 -15.03 0.69
C ALA A 146 -22.63 -14.65 2.18
N TYR A 147 -22.03 -13.50 2.52
CA TYR A 147 -21.88 -13.00 3.88
C TYR A 147 -22.65 -11.71 4.17
N GLY A 148 -23.63 -11.36 3.31
CA GLY A 148 -24.40 -10.12 3.45
C GLY A 148 -23.52 -8.88 3.33
N THR A 149 -23.62 -7.96 4.29
CA THR A 149 -22.89 -6.69 4.33
C THR A 149 -21.44 -6.84 4.79
N GLY A 150 -20.71 -7.82 4.25
CA GLY A 150 -19.41 -8.27 4.78
C GLY A 150 -18.42 -7.13 5.07
N SER A 151 -18.19 -6.85 6.36
CA SER A 151 -17.26 -5.83 6.87
C SER A 151 -16.05 -6.43 7.60
N GLY A 152 -15.60 -7.62 7.19
CA GLY A 152 -14.43 -8.29 7.80
C GLY A 152 -14.56 -8.44 9.33
N ALA A 153 -13.72 -7.72 10.08
CA ALA A 153 -13.70 -7.70 11.54
C ALA A 153 -14.65 -6.68 12.20
N TYR A 154 -15.32 -5.86 11.40
CA TYR A 154 -16.12 -4.72 11.82
C TYR A 154 -17.63 -4.94 11.63
N ASN A 155 -18.42 -4.19 12.37
CA ASN A 155 -19.86 -4.04 12.18
C ASN A 155 -20.13 -3.01 11.07
N GLU A 156 -21.38 -2.92 10.63
CA GLU A 156 -21.84 -1.92 9.65
C GLU A 156 -21.71 -0.48 10.12
N ASP A 157 -21.70 -0.27 11.43
CA ASP A 157 -21.50 1.07 12.00
C ASP A 157 -20.01 1.45 12.09
N GLY A 158 -19.08 0.58 11.69
CA GLY A 158 -17.64 0.82 11.76
C GLY A 158 -16.98 0.42 13.07
N THR A 159 -17.73 -0.07 14.07
CA THR A 159 -17.14 -0.57 15.32
C THR A 159 -16.65 -2.01 15.20
N LEU A 160 -15.65 -2.41 15.98
CA LEU A 160 -15.20 -3.80 16.01
C LEU A 160 -16.32 -4.75 16.47
N ARG A 161 -16.44 -5.90 15.82
CA ARG A 161 -17.37 -6.96 16.24
C ARG A 161 -17.04 -7.44 17.66
N ALA A 162 -18.06 -7.88 18.39
CA ALA A 162 -17.87 -8.46 19.71
C ALA A 162 -16.90 -9.65 19.66
N GLY A 163 -15.90 -9.66 20.54
CA GLY A 163 -14.88 -10.71 20.59
C GLY A 163 -13.79 -10.61 19.51
N ALA A 164 -13.79 -9.56 18.68
CA ALA A 164 -12.76 -9.34 17.68
C ALA A 164 -11.36 -9.33 18.31
N LYS A 165 -10.40 -9.90 17.59
CA LYS A 165 -8.98 -9.87 17.91
C LYS A 165 -8.32 -8.78 17.07
N VAL A 166 -7.34 -8.08 17.66
CA VAL A 166 -6.57 -7.03 16.99
C VAL A 166 -5.10 -7.41 17.05
N LEU A 167 -4.43 -7.41 15.90
CA LEU A 167 -3.00 -7.60 15.78
C LEU A 167 -2.37 -6.33 15.22
N TYR A 168 -1.37 -5.79 15.91
CA TYR A 168 -0.56 -4.69 15.41
C TYR A 168 0.69 -5.25 14.76
N VAL A 169 0.81 -5.03 13.45
CA VAL A 169 1.92 -5.51 12.64
C VAL A 169 2.76 -4.31 12.23
N THR A 170 4.03 -4.34 12.58
CA THR A 170 5.04 -3.32 12.31
C THR A 170 6.25 -3.97 11.63
N SER A 171 7.20 -3.18 11.13
CA SER A 171 8.47 -3.71 10.61
C SER A 171 9.21 -4.59 11.63
N ALA A 172 9.08 -4.30 12.92
CA ALA A 172 9.71 -5.07 13.99
C ALA A 172 8.94 -6.34 14.41
N THR A 173 7.63 -6.41 14.15
CA THR A 173 6.74 -7.42 14.75
C THR A 173 6.13 -8.40 13.75
N ALA A 174 6.25 -8.17 12.44
CA ALA A 174 5.65 -9.02 11.41
C ALA A 174 5.95 -10.52 11.57
N ARG A 175 7.12 -10.87 12.11
CA ARG A 175 7.57 -12.26 12.33
C ARG A 175 7.27 -12.80 13.73
N THR A 176 6.78 -11.96 14.64
CA THR A 176 6.69 -12.27 16.07
C THR A 176 5.33 -11.98 16.69
N VAL A 177 4.40 -11.35 15.96
CA VAL A 177 3.01 -11.23 16.43
C VAL A 177 2.45 -12.60 16.77
N GLU A 178 1.71 -12.70 17.87
CA GLU A 178 1.17 -13.97 18.35
C GLU A 178 -0.35 -13.94 18.37
N LEU A 179 -0.97 -15.06 18.00
CA LEU A 179 -2.41 -15.26 18.18
C LEU A 179 -2.69 -16.72 18.50
N ASP A 180 -3.50 -16.96 19.52
CA ASP A 180 -4.08 -18.27 19.79
C ASP A 180 -5.20 -18.54 18.78
N VAL A 181 -5.03 -19.57 17.95
CA VAL A 181 -5.95 -19.91 16.85
C VAL A 181 -6.63 -21.25 17.12
N VAL A 182 -7.95 -21.29 16.93
CA VAL A 182 -8.72 -22.55 16.99
C VAL A 182 -8.46 -23.40 15.74
N THR A 183 -8.01 -24.64 15.92
CA THR A 183 -7.51 -25.51 14.84
C THR A 183 -8.27 -26.83 14.67
N SER A 184 -9.29 -27.09 15.48
CA SER A 184 -10.15 -28.27 15.37
C SER A 184 -11.59 -27.99 15.79
N SER A 185 -12.51 -28.89 15.41
CA SER A 185 -13.92 -28.85 15.85
C SER A 185 -14.11 -29.10 17.35
N SER A 186 -13.12 -29.70 18.02
CA SER A 186 -13.13 -29.88 19.48
C SER A 186 -12.69 -28.63 20.25
N GLY A 187 -12.35 -27.55 19.54
CA GLY A 187 -11.85 -26.31 20.14
C GLY A 187 -10.35 -26.35 20.49
N ALA A 188 -9.56 -27.25 19.88
CA ALA A 188 -8.12 -27.27 20.13
C ALA A 188 -7.46 -25.98 19.65
N VAL A 189 -6.64 -25.36 20.50
CA VAL A 189 -5.97 -24.09 20.21
C VAL A 189 -4.50 -24.33 19.92
N GLN A 190 -3.98 -23.64 18.91
CA GLN A 190 -2.55 -23.56 18.62
C GLN A 190 -2.14 -22.09 18.57
N LYS A 191 -1.07 -21.75 19.28
CA LYS A 191 -0.45 -20.43 19.18
C LYS A 191 0.28 -20.30 17.83
N GLY A 192 -0.14 -19.34 17.01
CA GLY A 192 0.60 -18.89 15.83
C GLY A 192 1.58 -17.79 16.20
N ILE A 193 2.77 -17.83 15.60
CA ILE A 193 3.85 -16.85 15.77
C ILE A 193 4.23 -16.34 14.38
N GLY A 194 4.15 -15.02 14.20
CA GLY A 194 4.28 -14.37 12.90
C GLY A 194 2.97 -14.39 12.11
N ILE A 195 2.79 -13.37 11.27
CA ILE A 195 1.53 -13.16 10.56
C ILE A 195 1.20 -14.31 9.61
N ALA A 196 2.20 -14.93 8.97
CA ALA A 196 1.97 -16.03 8.03
C ALA A 196 1.45 -17.29 8.73
N GLN A 197 2.09 -17.69 9.83
CA GLN A 197 1.64 -18.87 10.57
C GLN A 197 0.23 -18.69 11.13
N ILE A 198 -0.12 -17.48 11.56
CA ILE A 198 -1.49 -17.16 11.98
C ILE A 198 -2.47 -17.41 10.82
N MET A 199 -2.18 -16.91 9.61
CA MET A 199 -3.03 -17.15 8.44
C MET A 199 -3.11 -18.64 8.08
N GLU A 200 -2.01 -19.38 8.13
CA GLU A 200 -1.95 -20.83 7.88
C GLU A 200 -2.79 -21.63 8.89
N LEU A 201 -2.79 -21.24 10.17
CA LEU A 201 -3.61 -21.90 11.17
C LEU A 201 -5.10 -21.63 10.94
N ARG A 202 -5.46 -20.39 10.58
CA ARG A 202 -6.83 -20.01 10.26
C ARG A 202 -7.35 -20.68 8.98
N GLN A 203 -6.49 -21.01 8.03
CA GLN A 203 -6.84 -21.81 6.84
C GLN A 203 -7.51 -23.15 7.18
N LYS A 204 -7.28 -23.72 8.38
CA LYS A 204 -7.97 -24.94 8.82
C LYS A 204 -9.50 -24.78 8.93
N GLY A 205 -10.00 -23.53 8.99
CA GLY A 205 -11.41 -23.17 8.90
C GLY A 205 -12.22 -23.35 10.18
N TYR A 206 -11.56 -23.56 11.32
CA TYR A 206 -12.22 -23.71 12.62
C TYR A 206 -12.29 -22.39 13.40
N ASP A 207 -11.32 -21.48 13.21
CA ASP A 207 -11.32 -20.17 13.84
C ASP A 207 -11.97 -19.10 12.97
N LYS A 208 -13.21 -18.75 13.31
CA LYS A 208 -14.01 -17.71 12.66
C LYS A 208 -14.04 -16.41 13.44
N THR A 209 -13.24 -16.29 14.50
CA THR A 209 -13.19 -15.09 15.33
C THR A 209 -12.84 -13.89 14.44
N PRO A 210 -13.60 -12.77 14.51
CA PRO A 210 -13.26 -11.57 13.76
C PRO A 210 -11.83 -11.12 14.08
N LEU A 211 -11.03 -10.81 13.05
CA LEU A 211 -9.61 -10.47 13.21
C LEU A 211 -9.29 -9.20 12.43
N ALA A 212 -8.88 -8.15 13.13
CA ALA A 212 -8.31 -6.94 12.53
C ALA A 212 -6.78 -6.99 12.59
N VAL A 213 -6.12 -6.96 11.44
CA VAL A 213 -4.67 -6.85 11.30
C VAL A 213 -4.35 -5.40 10.93
N ARG A 214 -3.74 -4.68 11.86
CA ARG A 214 -3.41 -3.26 11.76
C ARG A 214 -1.95 -3.09 11.35
N ILE A 215 -1.73 -2.65 10.12
CA ILE A 215 -0.41 -2.33 9.57
C ILE A 215 0.00 -0.93 10.05
N VAL A 216 1.13 -0.84 10.75
CA VAL A 216 1.63 0.42 11.30
C VAL A 216 2.99 0.77 10.70
N GLY A 217 3.03 1.87 9.94
CA GLY A 217 4.20 2.36 9.22
C GLY A 217 4.54 1.54 7.97
N GLN A 218 5.76 1.72 7.49
CA GLN A 218 6.28 0.98 6.33
C GLN A 218 6.77 -0.40 6.75
N ILE A 219 6.23 -1.43 6.10
CA ILE A 219 6.70 -2.82 6.24
C ILE A 219 7.28 -3.26 4.92
N THR A 220 8.58 -3.57 4.92
CA THR A 220 9.31 -3.98 3.73
C THR A 220 9.23 -5.48 3.49
N GLU A 221 9.55 -5.92 2.26
CA GLU A 221 9.76 -7.34 1.95
C GLU A 221 10.77 -8.00 2.89
N GLY A 222 11.79 -7.23 3.32
CA GLY A 222 12.80 -7.66 4.26
C GLY A 222 12.17 -7.97 5.61
N ASP A 223 11.35 -7.06 6.15
CA ASP A 223 10.64 -7.26 7.42
C ASP A 223 9.73 -8.51 7.37
N MET A 224 9.15 -8.78 6.21
CA MET A 224 8.29 -9.93 5.93
C MET A 224 9.05 -11.23 5.59
N SER A 225 10.37 -11.31 5.80
CA SER A 225 11.13 -12.55 5.54
C SER A 225 10.57 -13.74 6.30
N GLY A 226 10.32 -14.84 5.58
CA GLY A 226 9.66 -16.04 6.10
C GLY A 226 8.15 -15.90 6.32
N GLN A 227 7.56 -14.73 6.05
CA GLN A 227 6.12 -14.47 6.12
C GLN A 227 5.44 -14.40 4.73
N LEU A 228 6.24 -14.31 3.67
CA LEU A 228 5.77 -14.30 2.29
C LEU A 228 5.89 -15.70 1.69
N ASN A 229 4.96 -16.05 0.79
CA ASN A 229 5.12 -17.22 -0.05
C ASN A 229 6.26 -17.03 -1.07
N GLY A 230 6.58 -18.09 -1.83
CA GLY A 230 7.68 -18.07 -2.81
C GLY A 230 7.54 -17.04 -3.94
N SER A 231 6.38 -16.40 -4.08
CA SER A 231 6.10 -15.35 -5.08
C SER A 231 6.06 -13.94 -4.47
N GLY A 232 6.41 -13.78 -3.19
CA GLY A 232 6.49 -12.47 -2.53
C GLY A 232 5.16 -11.94 -1.97
N TYR A 233 4.19 -12.82 -1.71
CA TYR A 233 2.89 -12.42 -1.16
C TYR A 233 2.69 -12.86 0.28
N LEU A 234 2.06 -12.00 1.09
CA LEU A 234 1.33 -12.48 2.25
C LEU A 234 0.10 -13.23 1.74
N GLN A 235 0.05 -14.54 1.98
CA GLN A 235 -1.07 -15.35 1.54
C GLN A 235 -2.12 -15.50 2.64
N VAL A 236 -3.36 -15.14 2.33
CA VAL A 236 -4.53 -15.50 3.13
C VAL A 236 -5.32 -16.53 2.34
N LYS A 237 -5.46 -17.72 2.91
CA LYS A 237 -6.12 -18.84 2.25
C LYS A 237 -7.20 -19.44 3.14
N GLY A 238 -8.39 -19.62 2.56
CA GLY A 238 -9.48 -20.36 3.18
C GLY A 238 -9.35 -21.88 2.99
N LYS A 239 -10.09 -22.64 3.79
CA LYS A 239 -10.10 -24.11 3.74
C LYS A 239 -10.62 -24.66 2.40
N ALA A 240 -11.62 -23.98 1.85
CA ALA A 240 -12.32 -24.28 0.60
C ALA A 240 -12.90 -22.96 0.08
N ASP A 241 -13.37 -22.92 -1.16
CA ASP A 241 -13.87 -21.70 -1.79
C ASP A 241 -14.91 -20.99 -0.92
N TYR A 242 -14.78 -19.66 -0.88
CA TYR A 242 -15.62 -18.76 -0.11
C TYR A 242 -15.57 -18.99 1.40
N ALA A 243 -14.51 -19.56 1.99
CA ALA A 243 -14.49 -19.88 3.43
C ALA A 243 -14.45 -18.61 4.31
N GLU A 244 -15.41 -18.52 5.23
CA GLU A 244 -15.54 -17.42 6.18
C GLU A 244 -14.28 -17.23 7.04
N LEU A 245 -13.67 -16.05 6.91
CA LEU A 245 -12.48 -15.65 7.67
C LEU A 245 -12.69 -14.38 8.50
N ASN A 246 -13.71 -13.56 8.25
CA ASN A 246 -14.00 -12.35 9.06
C ASN A 246 -12.74 -11.52 9.35
N LEU A 247 -11.94 -11.24 8.31
CA LEU A 247 -10.61 -10.65 8.43
C LEU A 247 -10.58 -9.28 7.79
N THR A 248 -10.09 -8.29 8.55
CA THR A 248 -9.74 -6.98 8.02
C THR A 248 -8.22 -6.82 8.06
N ILE A 249 -7.62 -6.36 6.96
CA ILE A 249 -6.23 -5.88 6.91
C ILE A 249 -6.29 -4.37 6.66
N GLU A 250 -5.93 -3.57 7.65
CA GLU A 250 -6.06 -2.12 7.60
C GLU A 250 -4.75 -1.42 7.92
N GLY A 251 -4.43 -0.34 7.22
CA GLY A 251 -3.35 0.56 7.60
C GLY A 251 -3.79 1.58 8.65
N ILE A 252 -2.85 2.00 9.50
CA ILE A 252 -3.08 3.00 10.53
C ILE A 252 -2.40 4.32 10.14
N GLY A 253 -3.12 5.44 10.23
CA GLY A 253 -2.64 6.76 9.82
C GLY A 253 -2.41 6.88 8.32
N LYS A 254 -1.49 7.79 7.95
CA LYS A 254 -1.24 8.21 6.55
C LYS A 254 -0.06 7.50 5.88
N ASP A 255 0.72 6.73 6.62
CA ASP A 255 2.05 6.23 6.25
C ASP A 255 2.19 4.70 6.33
N ALA A 256 1.08 3.99 6.56
CA ALA A 256 1.04 2.53 6.49
C ALA A 256 1.24 2.06 5.05
N SER A 257 2.22 1.17 4.82
CA SER A 257 2.52 0.69 3.48
C SER A 257 3.10 -0.74 3.44
N ALA A 258 2.67 -1.51 2.46
CA ALA A 258 3.30 -2.76 2.03
C ALA A 258 4.32 -2.44 0.93
N TYR A 259 5.61 -2.61 1.24
CA TYR A 259 6.71 -2.18 0.37
C TYR A 259 7.55 -3.35 -0.10
N GLY A 260 7.48 -3.70 -1.38
CA GLY A 260 8.22 -4.83 -1.97
C GLY A 260 7.43 -6.14 -2.02
N TRP A 261 6.24 -6.20 -1.42
CA TRP A 261 5.42 -7.41 -1.29
C TRP A 261 3.93 -7.10 -1.53
N GLY A 262 3.15 -8.14 -1.86
CA GLY A 262 1.72 -8.01 -2.19
C GLY A 262 0.81 -8.88 -1.33
N LEU A 263 -0.50 -8.79 -1.56
CA LEU A 263 -1.51 -9.61 -0.89
C LEU A 263 -2.10 -10.64 -1.84
N LEU A 264 -2.15 -11.91 -1.42
CA LEU A 264 -2.77 -12.99 -2.19
C LEU A 264 -3.93 -13.61 -1.39
N LEU A 265 -5.15 -13.42 -1.89
CA LEU A 265 -6.37 -13.98 -1.33
C LEU A 265 -6.80 -15.22 -2.14
N ARG A 266 -6.99 -16.34 -1.46
CA ARG A 266 -7.47 -17.59 -2.06
C ARG A 266 -8.57 -18.22 -1.22
N SER A 267 -9.67 -18.58 -1.86
CA SER A 267 -10.76 -19.33 -1.26
C SER A 267 -11.34 -18.65 -0.01
N VAL A 268 -11.28 -17.31 0.06
CA VAL A 268 -11.67 -16.54 1.26
C VAL A 268 -13.10 -16.03 1.20
N GLY A 269 -13.68 -15.79 2.36
CA GLY A 269 -15.02 -15.24 2.58
C GLY A 269 -15.01 -14.14 3.64
N ASN A 270 -15.66 -13.01 3.37
CA ASN A 270 -15.76 -11.85 4.26
C ASN A 270 -14.40 -11.25 4.65
N ILE A 271 -13.79 -10.54 3.69
CA ILE A 271 -12.48 -9.87 3.83
C ILE A 271 -12.61 -8.38 3.55
N GLU A 272 -11.89 -7.57 4.31
CA GLU A 272 -11.73 -6.14 4.09
C GLU A 272 -10.23 -5.78 4.00
N VAL A 273 -9.85 -4.95 3.04
CA VAL A 273 -8.47 -4.47 2.83
C VAL A 273 -8.48 -2.97 2.62
N ARG A 274 -7.89 -2.20 3.53
CA ARG A 274 -8.01 -0.73 3.49
C ARG A 274 -6.81 0.07 3.97
N ASN A 275 -6.73 1.32 3.53
CA ASN A 275 -5.80 2.33 4.04
C ASN A 275 -4.32 1.94 3.96
N ILE A 276 -3.90 1.21 2.91
CA ILE A 276 -2.51 0.77 2.72
C ILE A 276 -1.94 1.35 1.42
N GLY A 277 -0.68 1.79 1.48
CA GLY A 277 0.10 2.12 0.29
C GLY A 277 0.83 0.88 -0.21
N TRP A 278 0.49 0.40 -1.39
CA TRP A 278 1.10 -0.78 -2.01
C TRP A 278 2.16 -0.33 -3.01
N MET A 279 3.41 -0.61 -2.71
CA MET A 279 4.56 -0.09 -3.44
C MET A 279 5.50 -1.22 -3.82
N LEU A 280 5.95 -1.24 -5.08
CA LEU A 280 6.93 -2.22 -5.58
C LEU A 280 6.52 -3.66 -5.26
N PHE A 281 5.22 -3.93 -5.29
CA PHE A 281 4.68 -5.28 -5.13
C PHE A 281 5.21 -6.20 -6.25
N PRO A 282 5.09 -7.54 -6.09
CA PRO A 282 5.50 -8.50 -7.12
C PRO A 282 4.59 -8.41 -8.37
N ASP A 283 4.08 -9.53 -8.87
CA ASP A 283 3.25 -9.58 -10.09
C ASP A 283 2.00 -8.68 -9.94
N ASP A 284 1.11 -9.05 -9.03
CA ASP A 284 -0.07 -8.30 -8.63
C ASP A 284 0.16 -7.53 -7.30
N GLY A 285 -0.47 -6.38 -7.12
CA GLY A 285 -0.50 -5.69 -5.82
C GLY A 285 -1.39 -6.41 -4.80
N ILE A 286 -2.67 -6.53 -5.17
CA ILE A 286 -3.69 -7.30 -4.45
C ILE A 286 -4.29 -8.30 -5.43
N SER A 287 -4.04 -9.60 -5.22
CA SER A 287 -4.50 -10.68 -6.09
C SER A 287 -5.57 -11.51 -5.41
N LEU A 288 -6.76 -11.56 -6.01
CA LEU A 288 -7.86 -12.44 -5.61
C LEU A 288 -7.84 -13.66 -6.53
N ASP A 289 -6.90 -14.58 -6.30
CA ASP A 289 -6.71 -15.78 -7.12
C ASP A 289 -7.33 -17.03 -6.46
N THR A 290 -8.61 -17.17 -6.83
CA THR A 290 -9.52 -18.32 -6.79
C THR A 290 -10.53 -18.34 -5.66
N GLY A 291 -11.82 -18.46 -6.01
CA GLY A 291 -12.90 -18.79 -5.09
C GLY A 291 -13.10 -17.80 -3.95
N ASN A 292 -12.88 -16.51 -4.16
CA ASN A 292 -13.10 -15.49 -3.13
C ASN A 292 -14.53 -14.94 -3.17
N ALA A 293 -15.15 -14.67 -2.03
CA ALA A 293 -16.46 -14.01 -1.98
C ALA A 293 -16.51 -12.99 -0.86
N ASN A 294 -17.31 -11.93 -1.05
CA ASN A 294 -17.45 -10.85 -0.07
C ASN A 294 -16.09 -10.25 0.30
N VAL A 295 -15.45 -9.64 -0.68
CA VAL A 295 -14.19 -8.93 -0.45
C VAL A 295 -14.39 -7.45 -0.77
N TRP A 296 -14.00 -6.59 0.17
CA TRP A 296 -14.00 -5.15 0.02
C TRP A 296 -12.58 -4.60 0.06
N VAL A 297 -12.15 -3.98 -1.03
CA VAL A 297 -10.82 -3.35 -1.14
C VAL A 297 -11.03 -1.86 -1.33
N HIS A 298 -10.67 -1.05 -0.33
CA HIS A 298 -10.97 0.38 -0.37
C HIS A 298 -9.97 1.31 0.28
N HIS A 299 -9.93 2.57 -0.18
CA HIS A 299 -9.06 3.60 0.39
C HIS A 299 -7.58 3.20 0.41
N ASN A 300 -7.10 2.49 -0.62
CA ASN A 300 -5.70 2.14 -0.78
C ASN A 300 -5.03 3.03 -1.83
N ASP A 301 -3.73 3.28 -1.66
CA ASP A 301 -2.90 3.84 -2.73
C ASP A 301 -2.14 2.70 -3.42
N LEU A 302 -2.30 2.57 -4.73
CA LEU A 302 -1.65 1.55 -5.55
C LEU A 302 -0.61 2.27 -6.44
N PHE A 303 0.67 2.09 -6.12
CA PHE A 303 1.79 2.65 -6.88
C PHE A 303 2.33 1.62 -7.87
N TYR A 304 3.45 1.94 -8.55
CA TYR A 304 4.13 0.97 -9.42
C TYR A 304 4.47 -0.34 -8.71
N GLY A 305 4.22 -1.45 -9.41
CA GLY A 305 4.78 -2.76 -9.10
C GLY A 305 6.23 -2.90 -9.58
N LYS A 306 6.84 -4.04 -9.25
CA LYS A 306 8.14 -4.43 -9.82
C LYS A 306 7.96 -4.70 -11.32
N ALA A 307 8.93 -4.27 -12.12
CA ALA A 307 8.92 -4.57 -13.54
C ALA A 307 8.88 -6.09 -13.78
N GLY A 308 7.89 -6.53 -14.55
CA GLY A 308 7.75 -7.93 -14.97
C GLY A 308 8.65 -8.28 -16.16
N SER A 309 8.47 -9.48 -16.71
CA SER A 309 9.23 -9.93 -17.88
C SER A 309 8.69 -9.42 -19.20
N ASP A 310 7.38 -9.13 -19.25
CA ASP A 310 6.70 -8.70 -20.47
C ASP A 310 6.82 -7.18 -20.66
N ALA A 311 6.85 -6.72 -21.90
CA ALA A 311 7.06 -5.31 -22.23
C ALA A 311 5.96 -4.38 -21.65
N ASP A 312 4.74 -4.90 -21.50
CA ASP A 312 3.61 -4.18 -20.89
C ASP A 312 3.60 -4.25 -19.35
N GLN A 313 4.61 -4.88 -18.73
CA GLN A 313 4.76 -5.01 -17.28
C GLN A 313 5.81 -4.06 -16.69
N ALA A 314 6.21 -3.02 -17.43
CA ALA A 314 7.22 -2.06 -16.97
C ALA A 314 6.80 -1.29 -15.69
N LYS A 315 5.49 -1.15 -15.45
CA LYS A 315 4.88 -0.52 -14.27
C LYS A 315 4.34 -1.54 -13.24
N GLY A 316 4.65 -2.84 -13.40
CA GLY A 316 4.00 -3.97 -12.71
C GLY A 316 3.07 -4.78 -13.62
N ASP A 317 2.64 -5.98 -13.19
CA ASP A 317 1.53 -6.69 -13.85
C ASP A 317 0.19 -6.10 -13.39
N GLY A 318 -0.66 -6.80 -12.63
CA GLY A 318 -1.92 -6.25 -12.14
C GLY A 318 -1.78 -5.37 -10.87
N SER A 319 -2.58 -4.33 -10.71
CA SER A 319 -2.67 -3.66 -9.39
C SER A 319 -3.67 -4.36 -8.48
N THR A 320 -4.89 -4.61 -8.95
CA THR A 320 -5.94 -5.30 -8.20
C THR A 320 -6.69 -6.28 -9.11
N ASP A 321 -6.32 -7.56 -9.06
CA ASP A 321 -6.81 -8.56 -10.01
C ASP A 321 -7.77 -9.56 -9.35
N LEU A 322 -8.86 -9.89 -10.05
CA LEU A 322 -9.93 -10.79 -9.60
C LEU A 322 -10.05 -11.95 -10.57
N LYS A 323 -9.77 -13.16 -10.09
CA LYS A 323 -9.60 -14.35 -10.93
C LYS A 323 -10.25 -15.59 -10.29
N LYS A 324 -10.51 -16.58 -11.16
CA LYS A 324 -10.94 -17.95 -10.91
C LYS A 324 -12.14 -18.09 -9.96
N GLY A 325 -13.27 -17.50 -10.35
CA GLY A 325 -14.54 -17.64 -9.62
C GLY A 325 -14.63 -16.77 -8.37
N SER A 326 -13.83 -15.71 -8.28
CA SER A 326 -14.02 -14.69 -7.25
C SER A 326 -15.26 -13.84 -7.58
N THR A 327 -16.17 -13.63 -6.63
CA THR A 327 -17.48 -12.99 -6.88
C THR A 327 -17.93 -12.14 -5.70
N HIS A 328 -18.87 -11.22 -5.92
CA HIS A 328 -19.35 -10.28 -4.91
C HIS A 328 -18.21 -9.46 -4.28
N ILE A 329 -17.46 -8.80 -5.16
CA ILE A 329 -16.28 -8.01 -4.80
C ILE A 329 -16.60 -6.53 -5.01
N THR A 330 -16.24 -5.68 -4.06
CA THR A 330 -16.31 -4.22 -4.20
C THR A 330 -14.89 -3.65 -4.12
N ILE A 331 -14.49 -2.87 -5.12
CA ILE A 331 -13.24 -2.12 -5.16
C ILE A 331 -13.60 -0.64 -5.18
N SER A 332 -13.30 0.10 -4.12
CA SER A 332 -13.78 1.48 -4.02
C SER A 332 -12.87 2.48 -3.34
N TYR A 333 -12.95 3.75 -3.73
CA TYR A 333 -12.11 4.82 -3.15
C TYR A 333 -10.60 4.51 -3.18
N ASN A 334 -10.12 3.67 -4.10
CA ASN A 334 -8.68 3.44 -4.24
C ASN A 334 -8.08 4.45 -5.22
N HIS A 335 -6.83 4.83 -4.99
CA HIS A 335 -6.07 5.69 -5.89
C HIS A 335 -5.00 4.88 -6.59
N TYR A 336 -5.14 4.72 -7.90
CA TYR A 336 -4.18 4.06 -8.78
C TYR A 336 -3.26 5.11 -9.38
N TRP A 337 -2.02 5.15 -8.89
CA TRP A 337 -0.99 6.10 -9.31
C TRP A 337 -0.24 5.57 -10.53
N ASP A 338 -0.57 6.09 -11.71
CA ASP A 338 0.08 5.77 -12.99
C ASP A 338 0.18 4.25 -13.23
N SER A 339 -0.88 3.49 -12.93
CA SER A 339 -0.86 2.03 -13.06
C SER A 339 -0.84 1.62 -14.53
N GLY A 340 0.04 0.69 -14.91
CA GLY A 340 0.02 0.16 -16.28
C GLY A 340 -1.21 -0.73 -16.56
N LYS A 341 -1.61 -1.52 -15.58
CA LYS A 341 -2.72 -2.48 -15.66
C LYS A 341 -3.44 -2.47 -14.31
N ALA A 342 -4.48 -1.64 -14.20
CA ALA A 342 -5.13 -1.41 -12.91
C ALA A 342 -5.87 -2.65 -12.39
N SER A 343 -6.75 -3.26 -13.20
CA SER A 343 -7.54 -4.39 -12.74
C SER A 343 -8.04 -5.32 -13.84
N LEU A 344 -7.68 -6.60 -13.74
CA LEU A 344 -8.30 -7.69 -14.47
C LEU A 344 -9.49 -8.27 -13.69
N VAL A 345 -10.66 -8.34 -14.31
CA VAL A 345 -11.87 -9.00 -13.79
C VAL A 345 -12.15 -10.22 -14.67
N GLY A 346 -11.66 -11.37 -14.24
CA GLY A 346 -11.82 -12.64 -14.93
C GLY A 346 -10.67 -12.97 -15.90
N LEU A 347 -10.33 -14.25 -15.92
CA LEU A 347 -9.26 -14.85 -16.73
C LEU A 347 -9.76 -16.03 -17.57
N SER A 348 -10.46 -16.98 -16.95
CA SER A 348 -10.84 -18.26 -17.59
C SER A 348 -12.15 -18.84 -17.04
N GLU A 349 -12.96 -18.02 -16.40
CA GLU A 349 -14.27 -18.39 -15.85
C GLU A 349 -15.23 -18.77 -16.98
N THR A 350 -16.15 -19.68 -16.67
CA THR A 350 -17.20 -20.12 -17.61
C THR A 350 -18.60 -19.72 -17.14
N ALA A 351 -18.73 -19.25 -15.89
CA ALA A 351 -19.98 -18.83 -15.28
C ALA A 351 -19.92 -17.35 -14.90
N GLU A 352 -21.08 -16.69 -14.91
CA GLU A 352 -21.24 -15.30 -14.48
C GLU A 352 -20.84 -15.11 -13.01
N PHE A 353 -20.19 -13.98 -12.73
CA PHE A 353 -19.84 -13.52 -11.38
C PHE A 353 -19.90 -11.99 -11.32
N PHE A 354 -19.81 -11.44 -10.11
CA PHE A 354 -20.20 -10.04 -9.85
C PHE A 354 -19.09 -9.22 -9.19
N ALA A 355 -18.90 -8.00 -9.66
CA ALA A 355 -17.97 -7.04 -9.06
C ALA A 355 -18.47 -5.59 -9.20
N THR A 356 -18.05 -4.72 -8.28
CA THR A 356 -18.34 -3.28 -8.32
C THR A 356 -17.04 -2.49 -8.25
N PHE A 357 -16.94 -1.43 -9.05
CA PHE A 357 -15.91 -0.41 -8.97
C PHE A 357 -16.57 0.94 -8.73
N HIS A 358 -16.28 1.62 -7.62
CA HIS A 358 -16.81 2.97 -7.42
C HIS A 358 -15.88 3.92 -6.68
N HIS A 359 -15.98 5.21 -7.01
CA HIS A 359 -15.17 6.27 -6.41
C HIS A 359 -13.65 6.05 -6.47
N ASN A 360 -13.16 5.17 -7.37
CA ASN A 360 -11.72 5.00 -7.55
C ASN A 360 -11.16 6.15 -8.41
N TRP A 361 -9.94 6.57 -8.09
CA TRP A 361 -9.15 7.48 -8.90
C TRP A 361 -8.16 6.68 -9.74
N PHE A 362 -8.38 6.64 -11.04
CA PHE A 362 -7.43 6.10 -12.00
C PHE A 362 -6.61 7.26 -12.57
N ASP A 363 -5.53 7.59 -11.86
CA ASP A 363 -4.72 8.79 -12.06
C ASP A 363 -3.55 8.49 -12.98
N HIS A 364 -3.64 8.97 -14.22
CA HIS A 364 -2.68 8.77 -15.31
C HIS A 364 -2.39 7.30 -15.62
N SER A 365 -3.30 6.40 -15.29
CA SER A 365 -3.12 4.96 -15.49
C SER A 365 -3.34 4.56 -16.96
N ASP A 366 -2.69 3.49 -17.45
CA ASP A 366 -2.76 3.14 -18.86
C ASP A 366 -4.05 2.41 -19.24
N SER A 367 -4.37 1.33 -18.51
CA SER A 367 -5.35 0.35 -18.99
C SER A 367 -5.99 -0.52 -17.91
N ARG A 368 -7.06 -1.22 -18.30
CA ARG A 368 -7.79 -2.21 -17.48
C ARG A 368 -8.51 -1.57 -16.30
N HIS A 369 -9.49 -0.70 -16.57
CA HIS A 369 -10.22 0.04 -15.53
C HIS A 369 -11.72 -0.30 -15.45
N PRO A 370 -12.16 -1.57 -15.28
CA PRO A 370 -11.42 -2.82 -15.39
C PRO A 370 -11.40 -3.39 -16.82
N ARG A 371 -10.58 -4.44 -17.05
CA ARG A 371 -10.77 -5.35 -18.20
C ARG A 371 -11.56 -6.58 -17.76
N ILE A 372 -12.71 -6.82 -18.38
CA ILE A 372 -13.75 -7.74 -17.90
C ILE A 372 -13.94 -8.92 -18.85
N ARG A 373 -13.98 -10.13 -18.28
CA ARG A 373 -14.38 -11.38 -18.93
C ARG A 373 -15.53 -12.03 -18.20
N VAL A 374 -16.60 -12.42 -18.90
CA VAL A 374 -17.76 -13.21 -18.41
C VAL A 374 -18.58 -12.54 -17.29
N ALA A 375 -17.98 -11.65 -16.50
CA ALA A 375 -18.58 -11.02 -15.34
C ALA A 375 -19.63 -9.97 -15.70
N SER A 376 -20.48 -9.72 -14.70
CA SER A 376 -21.38 -8.57 -14.61
C SER A 376 -20.80 -7.56 -13.64
N VAL A 377 -20.43 -6.38 -14.14
CA VAL A 377 -19.70 -5.39 -13.34
C VAL A 377 -20.43 -4.06 -13.35
N HIS A 378 -20.69 -3.50 -12.17
CA HIS A 378 -21.20 -2.14 -12.00
C HIS A 378 -20.03 -1.19 -11.73
N ILE A 379 -19.80 -0.23 -12.62
CA ILE A 379 -18.72 0.75 -12.56
C ILE A 379 -19.37 2.12 -12.46
N TYR A 380 -19.31 2.76 -11.29
CA TYR A 380 -19.93 4.06 -11.10
C TYR A 380 -19.09 5.06 -10.32
N ASN A 381 -19.25 6.36 -10.61
CA ASN A 381 -18.55 7.45 -9.92
C ASN A 381 -17.02 7.33 -9.83
N ASN A 382 -16.37 6.59 -10.71
CA ASN A 382 -14.91 6.58 -10.77
C ASN A 382 -14.42 7.78 -11.58
N PHE A 383 -13.25 8.29 -11.20
CA PHE A 383 -12.56 9.34 -11.94
C PHE A 383 -11.44 8.72 -12.77
N PHE A 384 -11.60 8.76 -14.09
CA PHE A 384 -10.63 8.29 -15.07
C PHE A 384 -9.89 9.51 -15.62
N ASP A 385 -8.64 9.65 -15.23
CA ASP A 385 -7.92 10.92 -15.29
C ASP A 385 -6.62 10.72 -16.07
N GLY A 386 -6.58 11.11 -17.36
CA GLY A 386 -5.37 10.92 -18.19
C GLY A 386 -5.10 9.46 -18.59
N ILE A 387 -6.11 8.75 -19.10
CA ILE A 387 -5.97 7.33 -19.42
C ILE A 387 -5.31 7.10 -20.79
N SER A 388 -4.05 6.66 -20.77
CA SER A 388 -3.20 6.63 -21.98
C SER A 388 -3.55 5.54 -23.01
N LYS A 389 -4.26 4.47 -22.62
CA LYS A 389 -4.72 3.42 -23.56
C LYS A 389 -6.23 3.26 -23.57
N TYR A 390 -6.83 2.73 -22.50
CA TYR A 390 -8.29 2.56 -22.41
C TYR A 390 -8.81 2.46 -20.96
N GLY A 391 -10.05 2.90 -20.76
CA GLY A 391 -10.78 2.79 -19.51
C GLY A 391 -11.40 1.40 -19.31
N VAL A 392 -12.73 1.32 -19.40
CA VAL A 392 -13.50 0.08 -19.23
C VAL A 392 -13.39 -0.77 -20.49
N GLY A 393 -12.92 -2.01 -20.38
CA GLY A 393 -12.79 -2.93 -21.51
C GLY A 393 -13.58 -4.22 -21.30
N VAL A 394 -14.41 -4.63 -22.25
CA VAL A 394 -15.20 -5.88 -22.16
C VAL A 394 -14.81 -6.91 -23.22
N THR A 395 -14.60 -8.14 -22.77
CA THR A 395 -14.34 -9.32 -23.62
C THR A 395 -15.14 -10.52 -23.12
N THR A 396 -15.13 -11.62 -23.88
CA THR A 396 -15.67 -12.93 -23.53
C THR A 396 -17.09 -12.85 -22.94
N GLY A 397 -17.97 -12.10 -23.58
CA GLY A 397 -19.38 -12.00 -23.19
C GLY A 397 -19.67 -11.28 -21.87
N ALA A 398 -18.73 -10.49 -21.34
CA ALA A 398 -18.95 -9.66 -20.16
C ALA A 398 -20.09 -8.64 -20.36
N SER A 399 -20.71 -8.23 -19.25
CA SER A 399 -21.69 -7.13 -19.20
C SER A 399 -21.21 -6.06 -18.20
N ALA A 400 -21.04 -4.83 -18.66
CA ALA A 400 -20.61 -3.71 -17.82
C ALA A 400 -21.67 -2.62 -17.77
N PHE A 401 -22.09 -2.22 -16.57
CA PHE A 401 -22.89 -1.01 -16.37
C PHE A 401 -21.98 0.14 -15.95
N VAL A 402 -21.75 1.08 -16.86
CA VAL A 402 -20.86 2.23 -16.68
C VAL A 402 -21.71 3.47 -16.43
N GLU A 403 -21.87 3.82 -15.16
CA GLU A 403 -22.84 4.80 -14.66
C GLU A 403 -22.17 6.03 -14.02
N ALA A 404 -22.52 7.23 -14.45
CA ALA A 404 -22.16 8.48 -13.77
C ALA A 404 -20.65 8.67 -13.46
N ASN A 405 -19.75 8.07 -14.25
CA ASN A 405 -18.31 8.27 -14.09
C ASN A 405 -17.86 9.57 -14.78
N TYR A 406 -16.67 10.04 -14.41
CA TYR A 406 -16.00 11.17 -15.08
C TYR A 406 -14.75 10.66 -15.80
N PHE A 407 -14.70 10.82 -17.13
CA PHE A 407 -13.54 10.55 -17.96
C PHE A 407 -12.93 11.85 -18.46
N ARG A 408 -11.74 12.20 -17.96
CA ARG A 408 -10.88 13.28 -18.47
C ARG A 408 -9.73 12.69 -19.26
N HIS A 409 -9.59 13.09 -20.53
CA HIS A 409 -8.46 12.70 -21.38
C HIS A 409 -8.21 11.20 -21.45
N ALA A 410 -9.28 10.40 -21.40
CA ALA A 410 -9.19 8.96 -21.56
C ALA A 410 -9.19 8.62 -23.05
N LYS A 411 -8.07 8.11 -23.57
CA LYS A 411 -7.90 7.80 -25.00
C LYS A 411 -9.10 7.03 -25.57
N HIS A 412 -9.42 5.88 -24.98
CA HIS A 412 -10.64 5.13 -25.25
C HIS A 412 -11.39 4.88 -23.93
N PRO A 413 -12.40 5.70 -23.58
CA PRO A 413 -13.09 5.59 -22.28
C PRO A 413 -13.71 4.21 -22.05
N MET A 414 -14.25 3.62 -23.12
CA MET A 414 -14.92 2.33 -23.15
C MET A 414 -14.49 1.58 -24.42
N LEU A 415 -14.28 0.26 -24.31
CA LEU A 415 -13.95 -0.61 -25.44
C LEU A 415 -14.67 -1.95 -25.35
N SER A 416 -15.11 -2.45 -26.50
CA SER A 416 -15.51 -3.84 -26.69
C SER A 416 -14.63 -4.52 -27.74
N SER A 417 -14.17 -5.72 -27.45
CA SER A 417 -13.23 -6.47 -28.30
C SER A 417 -13.74 -6.68 -29.73
N LEU A 418 -12.88 -6.43 -30.72
CA LEU A 418 -13.10 -6.68 -32.15
C LEU A 418 -14.29 -5.91 -32.77
N GLN A 419 -14.66 -4.76 -32.21
CA GLN A 419 -15.72 -3.89 -32.70
C GLN A 419 -15.50 -2.43 -32.27
N GLY A 420 -16.35 -1.53 -32.78
CA GLY A 420 -16.32 -0.12 -32.42
C GLY A 420 -14.94 0.48 -32.68
N THR A 421 -14.41 1.15 -31.66
CA THR A 421 -13.07 1.75 -31.69
C THR A 421 -11.97 0.70 -31.88
N ASP A 422 -12.09 -0.50 -31.30
CA ASP A 422 -11.07 -1.56 -31.45
C ASP A 422 -11.02 -2.14 -32.87
N ALA A 423 -12.07 -1.96 -33.67
CA ALA A 423 -12.08 -2.33 -35.09
C ALA A 423 -11.54 -1.21 -36.01
N LEU A 424 -11.14 -0.05 -35.46
CA LEU A 424 -10.48 1.00 -36.23
C LEU A 424 -8.98 0.68 -36.35
N GLY A 425 -8.47 0.66 -37.57
CA GLY A 425 -7.06 0.34 -37.82
C GLY A 425 -6.72 -1.12 -37.52
N GLU A 426 -5.58 -1.37 -36.86
CA GLU A 426 -5.09 -2.73 -36.59
C GLU A 426 -5.76 -3.40 -35.39
N GLY A 427 -6.42 -2.65 -34.49
CA GLY A 427 -7.04 -3.16 -33.26
C GLY A 427 -6.03 -3.76 -32.27
N THR A 428 -5.90 -3.18 -31.08
CA THR A 428 -4.85 -3.59 -30.12
C THR A 428 -5.40 -4.03 -28.76
N PHE A 429 -6.72 -4.11 -28.59
CA PHE A 429 -7.29 -4.46 -27.28
C PHE A 429 -7.24 -5.97 -27.01
N SER A 430 -7.91 -6.78 -27.83
CA SER A 430 -7.96 -8.24 -27.66
C SER A 430 -8.41 -8.97 -28.93
N GLY A 431 -8.00 -10.24 -29.05
CA GLY A 431 -8.52 -11.17 -30.07
C GLY A 431 -9.73 -11.99 -29.62
N GLU A 432 -10.23 -11.74 -28.41
CA GLU A 432 -11.36 -12.46 -27.81
C GLU A 432 -12.70 -11.98 -28.38
N ASN A 433 -13.76 -12.79 -28.22
CA ASN A 433 -15.12 -12.32 -28.49
C ASN A 433 -15.46 -11.08 -27.63
N GLY A 434 -16.34 -10.22 -28.12
CA GLY A 434 -16.73 -9.00 -27.43
C GLY A 434 -17.66 -9.26 -26.23
N GLY A 435 -17.76 -8.24 -25.38
CA GLY A 435 -18.81 -8.11 -24.38
C GLY A 435 -19.69 -6.89 -24.68
N MET A 436 -20.54 -6.52 -23.74
CA MET A 436 -21.48 -5.39 -23.89
C MET A 436 -21.34 -4.39 -22.75
N ILE A 437 -21.32 -3.11 -23.11
CA ILE A 437 -21.30 -1.99 -22.18
C ILE A 437 -22.63 -1.23 -22.29
N LYS A 438 -23.31 -1.04 -21.15
CA LYS A 438 -24.38 -0.07 -20.97
C LYS A 438 -23.79 1.18 -20.33
N ALA A 439 -23.83 2.30 -21.03
CA ALA A 439 -23.38 3.60 -20.52
C ALA A 439 -24.58 4.45 -20.10
N TYR A 440 -24.49 5.13 -18.96
CA TYR A 440 -25.52 6.06 -18.49
C TYR A 440 -24.90 7.21 -17.69
N GLY A 441 -25.28 8.46 -17.99
CA GLY A 441 -24.94 9.62 -17.15
C GLY A 441 -23.45 9.98 -17.03
N ASN A 442 -22.54 9.35 -17.77
CA ASN A 442 -21.10 9.65 -17.70
C ASN A 442 -20.78 11.04 -18.30
N ILE A 443 -19.74 11.68 -17.77
CA ILE A 443 -19.07 12.83 -18.40
C ILE A 443 -17.82 12.31 -19.11
N VAL A 444 -17.67 12.66 -20.39
CA VAL A 444 -16.50 12.32 -21.20
C VAL A 444 -15.95 13.60 -21.81
N VAL A 445 -14.68 13.90 -21.51
CA VAL A 445 -13.96 15.10 -21.96
C VAL A 445 -12.68 14.66 -22.64
N ASP A 446 -12.45 15.15 -23.85
CA ASP A 446 -11.23 14.96 -24.63
C ASP A 446 -10.82 13.48 -24.85
N ALA A 447 -11.79 12.62 -25.13
CA ALA A 447 -11.52 11.26 -25.59
C ALA A 447 -11.04 11.23 -27.05
N GLU A 448 -10.11 10.33 -27.39
CA GLU A 448 -9.67 10.12 -28.78
C GLU A 448 -10.76 9.39 -29.58
N SER A 449 -11.33 8.32 -29.02
CA SER A 449 -12.42 7.60 -29.66
C SER A 449 -13.44 7.00 -28.70
N LEU A 450 -14.72 7.16 -29.05
CA LEU A 450 -15.87 6.54 -28.39
C LEU A 450 -17.05 6.47 -29.37
N ILE A 451 -17.51 5.27 -29.69
CA ILE A 451 -18.61 5.02 -30.62
C ILE A 451 -19.79 4.43 -29.85
N TYR A 452 -20.94 5.10 -29.88
CA TYR A 452 -22.17 4.54 -29.34
C TYR A 452 -22.99 3.79 -30.39
N ALA A 453 -23.73 2.78 -29.95
CA ALA A 453 -24.62 2.01 -30.81
C ALA A 453 -25.81 2.82 -31.35
N ASN A 454 -26.28 3.79 -30.56
CA ASN A 454 -27.59 4.43 -30.69
C ASN A 454 -27.56 5.96 -30.53
N SER A 455 -26.38 6.58 -30.47
CA SER A 455 -26.24 8.02 -30.22
C SER A 455 -25.01 8.61 -30.92
N ASN A 456 -25.14 9.86 -31.38
CA ASN A 456 -24.02 10.64 -31.92
C ASN A 456 -23.29 11.45 -30.84
N ALA A 457 -23.55 11.19 -29.55
CA ALA A 457 -22.90 11.87 -28.43
C ALA A 457 -21.45 11.42 -28.18
N GLY A 458 -20.96 10.42 -28.91
CA GLY A 458 -19.56 9.99 -28.88
C GLY A 458 -18.67 10.87 -29.76
N THR A 459 -17.48 10.37 -30.07
CA THR A 459 -16.53 11.07 -30.97
C THR A 459 -16.79 10.78 -32.45
N ALA A 460 -17.66 9.81 -32.76
CA ALA A 460 -18.07 9.43 -34.10
C ALA A 460 -19.60 9.24 -34.19
N PRO A 461 -20.18 9.21 -35.41
CA PRO A 461 -21.58 8.86 -35.60
C PRO A 461 -21.94 7.50 -35.01
N ALA A 462 -23.20 7.35 -34.58
CA ALA A 462 -23.73 6.11 -34.06
C ALA A 462 -23.56 4.97 -35.06
N HIS A 463 -23.20 3.78 -34.58
CA HIS A 463 -23.03 2.61 -35.42
C HIS A 463 -23.65 1.36 -34.79
N ALA A 464 -24.79 0.91 -35.33
CA ALA A 464 -25.67 -0.06 -34.67
C ALA A 464 -25.09 -1.49 -34.50
N SER A 465 -24.02 -1.85 -35.21
CA SER A 465 -23.45 -3.21 -35.22
C SER A 465 -21.97 -3.29 -34.84
N SER A 466 -21.29 -2.15 -34.67
CA SER A 466 -19.87 -2.06 -34.35
C SER A 466 -19.67 -0.79 -33.55
N PHE A 467 -19.68 -0.92 -32.23
CA PHE A 467 -19.73 0.18 -31.27
C PHE A 467 -19.01 -0.22 -29.98
N ASP A 468 -18.66 0.76 -29.15
CA ASP A 468 -18.04 0.51 -27.85
C ASP A 468 -19.08 0.31 -26.74
N ALA A 469 -20.17 1.10 -26.77
CA ALA A 469 -21.23 1.05 -25.75
C ALA A 469 -22.63 1.36 -26.31
N TYR A 470 -23.66 0.92 -25.59
CA TYR A 470 -25.03 1.39 -25.73
C TYR A 470 -25.28 2.55 -24.76
N LEU A 471 -25.77 3.71 -25.23
CA LEU A 471 -26.06 4.85 -24.37
C LEU A 471 -27.52 4.80 -23.91
N ALA A 472 -27.75 4.47 -22.64
CA ALA A 472 -29.05 4.46 -22.03
C ALA A 472 -29.54 5.89 -21.72
N SER A 473 -30.84 6.11 -21.83
CA SER A 473 -31.54 7.35 -21.50
C SER A 473 -32.00 7.42 -20.03
N ALA A 474 -32.09 6.26 -19.36
CA ALA A 474 -32.42 6.15 -17.94
C ALA A 474 -31.63 5.01 -17.28
N ARG A 475 -31.35 5.16 -15.98
CA ARG A 475 -30.67 4.11 -15.17
C ARG A 475 -31.34 2.75 -15.33
N SER A 476 -32.66 2.70 -15.25
CA SER A 476 -33.45 1.46 -15.31
C SER A 476 -33.74 0.95 -16.72
N GLU A 477 -33.21 1.60 -17.77
CA GLU A 477 -33.47 1.18 -19.15
C GLU A 477 -32.84 -0.19 -19.43
N ALA A 478 -33.63 -1.16 -19.91
CA ALA A 478 -33.10 -2.42 -20.39
C ALA A 478 -32.49 -2.22 -21.79
N VAL A 479 -31.26 -2.71 -22.00
CA VAL A 479 -30.62 -2.71 -23.32
C VAL A 479 -31.34 -3.75 -24.21
N PRO A 480 -31.87 -3.36 -25.37
CA PRO A 480 -32.50 -4.30 -26.29
C PRO A 480 -31.52 -5.36 -26.79
N ALA A 481 -31.93 -6.63 -26.81
CA ALA A 481 -31.09 -7.76 -27.25
C ALA A 481 -30.63 -7.70 -28.72
N ALA A 482 -31.20 -6.79 -29.52
CA ALA A 482 -30.74 -6.49 -30.88
C ALA A 482 -29.33 -5.85 -30.87
N TYR A 483 -28.99 -5.10 -29.81
CA TYR A 483 -27.64 -4.61 -29.57
C TYR A 483 -26.84 -5.70 -28.86
N LYS A 484 -25.82 -6.19 -29.55
CA LYS A 484 -25.01 -7.33 -29.11
C LYS A 484 -23.60 -7.19 -29.66
N ALA A 485 -22.65 -7.90 -29.05
CA ALA A 485 -21.29 -7.93 -29.50
C ALA A 485 -21.20 -8.49 -30.94
N LEU A 486 -20.44 -7.83 -31.80
CA LEU A 486 -20.22 -8.20 -33.20
C LEU A 486 -19.60 -9.59 -33.30
N LYS A 487 -18.59 -9.85 -32.47
CA LYS A 487 -17.96 -11.16 -32.32
C LYS A 487 -18.48 -11.84 -31.05
N GLY A 488 -18.98 -13.07 -31.19
CA GLY A 488 -19.62 -13.82 -30.11
C GLY A 488 -21.13 -13.64 -30.01
N GLY A 489 -21.68 -12.52 -30.49
CA GLY A 489 -23.14 -12.30 -30.49
C GLY A 489 -23.76 -12.08 -29.11
N THR A 490 -22.95 -11.78 -28.09
CA THR A 490 -23.38 -11.64 -26.69
C THR A 490 -24.24 -10.39 -26.51
N PRO A 491 -25.49 -10.51 -26.04
CA PRO A 491 -26.28 -9.35 -25.62
C PRO A 491 -25.84 -8.86 -24.23
N TYR A 492 -26.20 -7.63 -23.89
CA TYR A 492 -26.13 -7.17 -22.50
C TYR A 492 -27.16 -7.94 -21.66
N ASN A 493 -26.73 -8.54 -20.56
CA ASN A 493 -27.60 -9.44 -19.77
C ASN A 493 -28.57 -8.70 -18.83
N ASN A 494 -28.53 -7.35 -18.81
CA ASN A 494 -29.38 -6.50 -17.96
C ASN A 494 -29.30 -6.83 -16.47
N PHE A 495 -28.13 -7.28 -15.99
CA PHE A 495 -27.93 -7.67 -14.59
C PHE A 495 -28.35 -6.56 -13.60
N ASP A 496 -28.11 -5.30 -13.94
CA ASP A 496 -28.40 -4.10 -13.14
C ASP A 496 -29.90 -3.87 -12.90
N THR A 497 -30.77 -4.57 -13.63
CA THR A 497 -32.22 -4.59 -13.40
C THR A 497 -32.74 -5.95 -12.92
N ARG A 498 -31.92 -6.99 -13.06
CA ARG A 498 -32.27 -8.39 -12.74
C ARG A 498 -31.92 -8.75 -11.30
N ILE A 499 -30.81 -8.22 -10.78
CA ILE A 499 -30.30 -8.51 -9.44
C ILE A 499 -29.96 -7.20 -8.73
N ALA A 500 -30.00 -7.23 -7.40
CA ALA A 500 -29.51 -6.11 -6.59
C ALA A 500 -27.98 -6.03 -6.71
N THR A 501 -27.46 -4.88 -7.14
CA THR A 501 -26.02 -4.63 -7.23
C THR A 501 -25.39 -4.25 -5.90
N GLY A 502 -26.22 -3.99 -4.89
CA GLY A 502 -25.80 -3.40 -3.62
C GLY A 502 -25.54 -1.90 -3.69
N ALA A 503 -25.85 -1.24 -4.82
CA ALA A 503 -25.79 0.21 -4.98
C ALA A 503 -27.13 0.76 -5.50
N ASP A 504 -27.78 1.57 -4.68
CA ASP A 504 -29.01 2.27 -5.01
C ASP A 504 -28.73 3.58 -5.75
N ALA A 505 -29.77 4.20 -6.31
CA ALA A 505 -29.62 5.48 -7.01
C ALA A 505 -29.17 6.63 -6.09
N SER A 506 -29.36 6.50 -4.76
CA SER A 506 -28.88 7.46 -3.77
C SER A 506 -27.38 7.36 -3.51
N ASP A 507 -26.76 6.22 -3.84
CA ASP A 507 -25.33 5.99 -3.63
C ASP A 507 -24.50 6.52 -4.82
N VAL A 508 -25.19 6.96 -5.89
CA VAL A 508 -24.59 7.47 -7.13
C VAL A 508 -24.67 8.99 -7.13
N ASP A 509 -23.57 9.64 -6.77
CA ASP A 509 -23.39 11.08 -6.96
C ASP A 509 -23.51 11.51 -8.43
N PRO A 510 -23.89 12.78 -8.68
CA PRO A 510 -23.87 13.34 -10.02
C PRO A 510 -22.45 13.32 -10.61
N ALA A 511 -22.31 12.86 -11.86
CA ALA A 511 -21.03 12.76 -12.56
C ALA A 511 -20.18 14.05 -12.53
N GLY A 512 -20.81 15.23 -12.52
CA GLY A 512 -20.12 16.52 -12.42
C GLY A 512 -19.47 16.83 -11.07
N GLN A 513 -19.72 16.02 -10.04
CA GLN A 513 -19.09 16.12 -8.72
C GLN A 513 -18.00 15.06 -8.50
N VAL A 514 -17.93 14.05 -9.38
CA VAL A 514 -17.03 12.89 -9.21
C VAL A 514 -15.58 13.30 -9.08
N GLU A 515 -15.07 14.21 -9.93
CA GLU A 515 -13.69 14.70 -9.81
C GLU A 515 -13.41 15.27 -8.41
N ALA A 516 -14.28 16.13 -7.90
CA ALA A 516 -14.09 16.78 -6.60
C ALA A 516 -14.20 15.81 -5.42
N ILE A 517 -15.12 14.84 -5.49
CA ILE A 517 -15.30 13.82 -4.44
C ILE A 517 -14.12 12.85 -4.45
N VAL A 518 -13.80 12.29 -5.61
CA VAL A 518 -12.77 11.26 -5.75
C VAL A 518 -11.38 11.80 -5.41
N THR A 519 -11.02 13.01 -5.86
CA THR A 519 -9.73 13.62 -5.51
C THR A 519 -9.62 13.99 -4.03
N ALA A 520 -10.75 14.12 -3.32
CA ALA A 520 -10.77 14.41 -1.88
C ALA A 520 -10.74 13.15 -1.01
N GLU A 521 -11.32 12.04 -1.49
CA GLU A 521 -11.63 10.87 -0.66
C GLU A 521 -10.90 9.59 -1.06
N ALA A 522 -10.46 9.44 -2.31
CA ALA A 522 -9.76 8.24 -2.74
C ALA A 522 -8.34 8.18 -2.18
N GLY A 523 -7.85 6.95 -2.00
CA GLY A 523 -6.54 6.67 -1.44
C GLY A 523 -6.54 6.61 0.09
N ARG A 524 -5.35 6.69 0.68
CA ARG A 524 -5.18 6.60 2.14
C ARG A 524 -5.73 7.81 2.88
N LEU A 525 -5.89 7.67 4.20
CA LEU A 525 -6.29 8.72 5.13
C LEU A 525 -5.55 10.02 4.85
N GLY A 526 -6.31 11.07 4.52
CA GLY A 526 -5.79 12.41 4.25
C GLY A 526 -4.94 12.51 2.97
N GLY A 527 -5.16 11.63 1.99
CA GLY A 527 -4.36 11.52 0.77
C GLY A 527 -3.01 10.81 0.98
N GLY A 528 -2.80 10.19 2.14
CA GLY A 528 -1.54 9.56 2.50
C GLY A 528 -0.39 10.56 2.75
N ASP A 529 0.83 10.04 2.86
CA ASP A 529 2.06 10.81 3.06
C ASP A 529 2.94 10.91 1.81
N PHE A 530 2.47 10.36 0.68
CA PHE A 530 3.16 10.42 -0.61
C PHE A 530 2.50 11.47 -1.48
N ALA A 531 3.23 12.53 -1.83
CA ALA A 531 2.72 13.59 -2.69
C ALA A 531 3.33 13.49 -4.09
N TRP A 532 2.53 13.54 -5.14
CA TRP A 532 3.00 13.65 -6.52
C TRP A 532 2.00 14.48 -7.32
N THR A 533 2.48 15.15 -8.37
CA THR A 533 1.65 15.94 -9.28
C THR A 533 2.08 15.60 -10.68
N PHE A 534 1.15 15.08 -11.47
CA PHE A 534 1.36 14.81 -12.87
C PHE A 534 1.40 16.10 -13.68
N ASN A 535 2.09 16.06 -14.80
CA ASN A 535 2.05 17.12 -15.81
C ASN A 535 1.11 16.65 -16.92
N ASP A 536 -0.19 16.93 -16.79
CA ASP A 536 -1.25 16.47 -17.70
C ASP A 536 -0.85 16.61 -19.18
N ALA A 537 -0.25 17.74 -19.57
CA ALA A 537 0.16 18.00 -20.95
C ALA A 537 1.18 17.01 -21.52
N ALA A 538 1.99 16.38 -20.66
CA ALA A 538 2.99 15.38 -21.04
C ALA A 538 2.55 13.95 -20.67
N ASP A 539 1.87 13.80 -19.54
CA ASP A 539 1.64 12.51 -18.91
C ASP A 539 0.33 11.87 -19.36
N ASP A 540 -0.70 12.64 -19.74
CA ASP A 540 -2.04 12.11 -20.10
C ASP A 540 -2.01 11.06 -21.23
N THR A 541 -1.06 11.18 -22.16
CA THR A 541 -0.92 10.27 -23.31
C THR A 541 0.25 9.29 -23.16
N SER A 542 1.03 9.41 -22.08
CA SER A 542 2.20 8.60 -21.84
C SER A 542 1.82 7.30 -21.15
N TYR A 543 2.37 6.18 -21.63
CA TYR A 543 2.37 4.90 -20.93
C TYR A 543 3.80 4.47 -20.56
N ALA A 544 4.77 5.38 -20.68
CA ALA A 544 6.14 5.13 -20.23
C ALA A 544 6.21 5.22 -18.70
N VAL A 545 7.16 4.50 -18.10
CA VAL A 545 7.49 4.68 -16.69
C VAL A 545 8.05 6.09 -16.49
N LEU A 546 7.44 6.87 -15.59
CA LEU A 546 7.94 8.18 -15.20
C LEU A 546 9.13 7.99 -14.25
N ALA A 547 10.34 8.13 -14.78
CA ALA A 547 11.57 7.91 -14.02
C ALA A 547 11.64 8.69 -12.69
N PRO A 548 11.22 9.98 -12.59
CA PRO A 548 11.24 10.69 -11.32
C PRO A 548 10.19 10.20 -10.32
N LEU A 549 9.01 9.75 -10.78
CA LEU A 549 8.00 9.11 -9.92
C LEU A 549 8.52 7.78 -9.38
N MET A 550 9.08 6.92 -10.25
CA MET A 550 9.69 5.65 -9.85
C MET A 550 10.83 5.89 -8.83
N ALA A 551 11.70 6.86 -9.07
CA ALA A 551 12.77 7.22 -8.13
C ALA A 551 12.20 7.65 -6.77
N LYS A 552 11.10 8.42 -6.76
CA LYS A 552 10.43 8.83 -5.53
C LYS A 552 9.85 7.62 -4.78
N ILE A 553 9.16 6.71 -5.47
CA ILE A 553 8.64 5.46 -4.90
C ILE A 553 9.78 4.62 -4.30
N VAL A 554 10.87 4.39 -5.03
CA VAL A 554 12.04 3.63 -4.54
C VAL A 554 12.70 4.27 -3.32
N SER A 555 12.69 5.61 -3.26
CA SER A 555 13.25 6.37 -2.14
C SER A 555 12.29 6.50 -0.95
N TYR A 556 11.01 6.12 -1.10
CA TYR A 556 10.00 6.33 -0.08
C TYR A 556 10.38 5.62 1.22
N ARG A 557 10.42 6.39 2.30
CA ARG A 557 10.57 5.90 3.67
C ARG A 557 9.58 6.64 4.56
N THR A 558 8.83 5.89 5.36
CA THR A 558 8.02 6.51 6.42
C THR A 558 8.90 7.36 7.33
N GLN A 559 8.34 8.44 7.85
CA GLN A 559 8.98 9.25 8.91
C GLN A 559 8.73 8.69 10.32
N LEU A 560 8.06 7.54 10.45
CA LEU A 560 7.80 6.90 11.72
C LEU A 560 9.11 6.57 12.44
N VAL A 561 9.28 7.13 13.64
CA VAL A 561 10.46 6.92 14.50
C VAL A 561 10.24 5.76 15.45
N SER A 562 9.05 5.70 16.08
CA SER A 562 8.70 4.62 17.00
C SER A 562 7.18 4.47 17.13
N VAL A 563 6.77 3.24 17.44
CA VAL A 563 5.40 2.87 17.78
C VAL A 563 5.32 2.66 19.29
N GLY A 564 4.24 3.13 19.91
CA GLY A 564 4.05 3.05 21.36
C GLY A 564 4.22 4.39 22.06
N GLY A 565 3.31 4.67 23.00
CA GLY A 565 3.34 5.81 23.89
C GLY A 565 4.34 5.71 25.04
N ASN A 566 4.94 4.57 25.40
CA ASN A 566 5.79 4.42 26.59
C ASN A 566 7.26 4.06 26.32
N ALA A 567 8.18 4.57 27.15
CA ALA A 567 9.54 4.04 27.35
C ALA A 567 9.57 2.87 28.37
N SER A 568 8.74 1.84 28.18
CA SER A 568 8.94 0.48 28.74
C SER A 568 7.93 -0.46 28.10
N PRO A 569 8.32 -1.68 27.67
CA PRO A 569 7.36 -2.69 27.25
C PRO A 569 6.51 -3.05 28.46
N ALA A 570 5.18 -3.00 28.30
CA ALA A 570 4.34 -3.76 29.20
C ALA A 570 4.87 -5.20 29.18
N THR A 571 5.36 -5.68 30.31
CA THR A 571 5.59 -7.10 30.52
C THR A 571 4.25 -7.79 30.19
N PRO A 572 4.21 -8.80 29.31
CA PRO A 572 2.99 -9.55 29.12
C PRO A 572 2.56 -10.04 30.51
N THR A 573 1.31 -9.78 30.87
CA THR A 573 0.71 -10.37 32.06
C THR A 573 1.01 -11.87 32.02
N PRO A 574 1.70 -12.45 33.02
CA PRO A 574 1.97 -13.88 32.99
C PRO A 574 0.64 -14.63 32.98
N SER A 575 0.45 -15.43 31.93
CA SER A 575 -0.58 -16.46 31.88
C SER A 575 -0.43 -17.37 33.12
N PRO A 576 -1.53 -17.84 33.74
CA PRO A 576 -1.47 -18.62 34.97
C PRO A 576 -0.51 -19.80 34.85
N THR A 577 0.46 -19.83 35.76
CA THR A 577 1.48 -20.87 35.86
C THR A 577 0.83 -22.25 35.99
N ALA A 578 1.18 -23.17 35.10
CA ALA A 578 0.86 -24.58 35.24
C ALA A 578 1.55 -25.14 36.51
N SER A 579 0.78 -25.89 37.30
CA SER A 579 1.23 -26.61 38.49
C SER A 579 2.43 -27.52 38.21
N PRO A 580 3.42 -27.64 39.11
CA PRO A 580 4.66 -28.35 38.85
C PRO A 580 4.46 -29.87 38.79
N THR A 581 4.94 -30.49 37.70
CA THR A 581 5.15 -31.94 37.61
C THR A 581 6.58 -32.27 38.07
N ALA A 582 6.70 -33.33 38.87
CA ALA A 582 7.88 -33.73 39.61
C ALA A 582 9.14 -33.99 38.74
N ALA A 583 10.29 -33.68 39.34
CA ALA A 583 11.63 -33.90 38.81
C ALA A 583 12.05 -35.38 38.78
N PRO A 584 12.96 -35.76 37.87
CA PRO A 584 13.94 -36.79 38.14
C PRO A 584 15.38 -36.24 38.11
N THR A 585 16.03 -36.39 39.27
CA THR A 585 17.41 -36.76 39.59
C THR A 585 18.55 -36.48 38.59
N ALA A 586 19.57 -35.76 39.11
CA ALA A 586 20.84 -35.43 38.48
C ALA A 586 21.92 -36.54 38.56
N THR A 587 22.91 -36.49 37.66
CA THR A 587 24.29 -36.99 37.84
C THR A 587 25.22 -36.23 36.85
N PRO A 588 26.55 -36.09 37.07
CA PRO A 588 27.13 -34.76 37.31
C PRO A 588 28.40 -34.40 36.49
N THR A 589 28.75 -33.10 36.48
CA THR A 589 30.10 -32.48 36.32
C THR A 589 30.72 -32.55 34.89
N ALA A 590 31.24 -31.47 34.28
CA ALA A 590 32.27 -30.56 34.80
C ALA A 590 32.26 -29.11 34.25
N THR A 591 32.49 -28.18 35.18
CA THR A 591 33.05 -26.81 35.12
C THR A 591 34.47 -26.82 34.47
N PRO A 592 35.12 -25.73 33.98
CA PRO A 592 35.03 -24.35 34.53
C PRO A 592 35.23 -23.10 33.61
N THR A 593 34.64 -21.98 34.08
CA THR A 593 35.23 -20.61 34.26
C THR A 593 35.75 -19.80 33.05
N ALA A 594 35.69 -18.47 32.95
CA ALA A 594 34.82 -17.37 33.40
C ALA A 594 35.36 -16.04 32.77
N THR A 595 34.48 -15.05 32.54
CA THR A 595 34.71 -13.58 32.70
C THR A 595 35.59 -12.84 31.65
N PRO A 596 35.51 -11.50 31.40
CA PRO A 596 34.54 -10.43 31.73
C PRO A 596 34.03 -9.58 30.53
N THR A 597 33.06 -8.70 30.83
CA THR A 597 32.65 -7.47 30.10
C THR A 597 33.79 -6.41 30.02
N PRO A 598 33.83 -5.52 29.00
CA PRO A 598 33.67 -4.08 29.31
C PRO A 598 33.06 -3.19 28.19
N THR A 599 32.22 -2.24 28.66
CA THR A 599 32.19 -0.76 28.49
C THR A 599 32.61 -0.04 27.19
N SER A 600 31.89 1.07 26.94
CA SER A 600 31.82 1.95 25.77
C SER A 600 32.79 3.16 25.71
N GLY A 601 33.12 3.56 24.46
CA GLY A 601 33.51 4.92 23.98
C GLY A 601 34.96 5.08 23.47
N PRO A 602 35.31 6.08 22.61
CA PRO A 602 34.59 6.86 21.58
C PRO A 602 35.23 6.75 20.15
N THR A 603 34.52 7.16 19.10
CA THR A 603 34.97 7.17 17.68
C THR A 603 36.06 8.22 17.41
N ALA A 604 37.17 7.82 16.78
CA ALA A 604 38.31 8.68 16.43
C ALA A 604 38.38 9.00 14.92
N THR A 605 38.72 10.24 14.59
CA THR A 605 39.05 10.72 13.23
C THR A 605 40.39 10.13 12.75
N PRO A 606 40.53 9.56 11.53
CA PRO A 606 41.81 9.00 11.06
C PRO A 606 42.91 10.05 10.82
N GLY A 607 44.13 9.76 11.29
CA GLY A 607 45.33 10.60 11.16
C GLY A 607 46.06 10.50 9.82
N ALA A 608 47.01 11.42 9.61
CA ALA A 608 47.80 11.58 8.39
C ALA A 608 48.52 10.28 7.97
N GLY A 609 48.20 9.76 6.78
CA GLY A 609 48.84 8.56 6.20
C GLY A 609 47.88 7.41 5.92
N VAL A 610 46.74 7.35 6.61
CA VAL A 610 45.70 6.32 6.36
C VAL A 610 44.99 6.59 5.04
N ARG A 611 44.72 5.54 4.26
CA ARG A 611 43.87 5.58 3.06
C ARG A 611 42.64 4.72 3.29
N VAL A 612 41.47 5.25 2.97
CA VAL A 612 40.18 4.57 3.13
C VAL A 612 39.43 4.63 1.81
N HIS A 613 38.69 3.57 1.50
CA HIS A 613 37.69 3.57 0.42
C HIS A 613 36.39 2.97 0.94
N ASN A 614 35.31 3.76 0.89
CA ASN A 614 33.97 3.33 1.28
C ASN A 614 33.11 3.20 0.03
N PHE A 615 32.80 1.97 -0.40
CA PHE A 615 32.02 1.73 -1.62
C PHE A 615 30.59 2.29 -1.57
N THR A 616 30.08 2.62 -0.39
CA THR A 616 28.78 3.29 -0.19
C THR A 616 28.84 4.77 -0.55
N ALA A 617 29.91 5.46 -0.15
CA ALA A 617 30.06 6.89 -0.37
C ALA A 617 30.79 7.19 -1.69
N ASP A 618 31.84 6.41 -1.98
CA ASP A 618 32.83 6.72 -3.01
C ASP A 618 32.59 5.92 -4.31
N GLY A 619 31.71 4.92 -4.26
CA GLY A 619 31.46 4.02 -5.39
C GLY A 619 32.76 3.37 -5.90
N LEU A 620 33.04 3.51 -7.20
CA LEU A 620 34.29 3.03 -7.81
C LEU A 620 35.36 4.13 -7.95
N THR A 621 35.07 5.36 -7.52
CA THR A 621 35.97 6.51 -7.74
C THR A 621 36.95 6.63 -6.57
N SER A 622 38.23 6.46 -6.85
CA SER A 622 39.29 6.66 -5.85
C SER A 622 40.49 7.35 -6.49
N SER A 623 41.13 8.25 -5.73
CA SER A 623 42.38 8.90 -6.14
C SER A 623 43.63 8.09 -5.76
N PHE A 624 43.47 6.95 -5.09
CA PHE A 624 44.57 6.10 -4.62
C PHE A 624 44.45 4.64 -5.06
N PHE A 625 43.25 4.06 -4.98
CA PHE A 625 43.00 2.69 -5.44
C PHE A 625 42.54 2.70 -6.90
N ALA A 626 43.20 1.96 -7.77
CA ALA A 626 42.66 1.70 -9.10
C ALA A 626 41.68 0.53 -9.00
N ILE A 627 40.38 0.81 -9.12
CA ILE A 627 39.30 -0.15 -8.88
C ILE A 627 38.59 -0.47 -10.19
N GLN A 628 38.56 -1.75 -10.56
CA GLN A 628 37.76 -2.28 -11.66
C GLN A 628 36.78 -3.33 -11.14
N GLY A 629 35.50 -3.18 -11.46
CA GLY A 629 34.47 -4.14 -11.11
C GLY A 629 33.07 -3.55 -11.22
N SER A 630 32.09 -4.20 -10.59
CA SER A 630 30.71 -3.72 -10.56
C SER A 630 30.22 -3.61 -9.12
N LEU A 631 29.54 -2.51 -8.83
CA LEU A 631 28.92 -2.30 -7.53
C LEU A 631 27.61 -3.07 -7.39
N SER A 632 27.21 -3.28 -6.15
CA SER A 632 25.88 -3.77 -5.80
C SER A 632 25.45 -3.22 -4.44
N SER A 633 24.27 -2.64 -4.41
CA SER A 633 23.58 -2.21 -3.18
C SER A 633 22.59 -3.26 -2.65
N THR A 634 22.58 -4.46 -3.23
CA THR A 634 21.62 -5.53 -2.92
C THR A 634 22.23 -6.70 -2.15
N LYS A 635 23.48 -6.57 -1.68
CA LYS A 635 24.22 -7.65 -0.99
C LYS A 635 24.22 -7.54 0.54
N GLY A 636 23.26 -6.82 1.09
CA GLY A 636 23.11 -6.56 2.52
C GLY A 636 23.79 -5.27 2.97
N THR A 637 23.88 -5.09 4.28
CA THR A 637 24.48 -3.92 4.92
C THR A 637 25.50 -4.38 5.95
N VAL A 638 26.65 -3.72 6.00
CA VAL A 638 27.69 -3.98 7.00
C VAL A 638 27.83 -2.77 7.92
N ILE A 639 27.82 -3.00 9.23
CA ILE A 639 28.19 -1.99 10.21
C ILE A 639 29.66 -2.20 10.56
N TYR A 640 30.51 -1.22 10.27
CA TYR A 640 31.94 -1.30 10.56
C TYR A 640 32.49 0.08 10.94
N ASP A 641 33.22 0.15 12.05
CA ASP A 641 33.83 1.38 12.58
C ASP A 641 32.85 2.56 12.71
N GLY A 642 31.60 2.25 13.13
CA GLY A 642 30.51 3.23 13.26
C GLY A 642 29.85 3.66 11.94
N LEU A 643 30.30 3.13 10.80
CA LEU A 643 29.72 3.39 9.48
C LEU A 643 28.68 2.35 9.11
N THR A 644 27.60 2.79 8.46
CA THR A 644 26.62 1.91 7.81
C THR A 644 26.95 1.82 6.32
N LEU A 645 27.45 0.66 5.90
CA LEU A 645 27.93 0.40 4.54
C LEU A 645 26.85 -0.37 3.77
N THR A 646 26.25 0.26 2.76
CA THR A 646 25.08 -0.24 2.02
C THR A 646 25.37 -0.56 0.55
N SER A 647 26.56 -0.22 0.04
CA SER A 647 27.02 -0.62 -1.30
C SER A 647 28.37 -1.33 -1.20
N CYS A 648 28.54 -2.35 -2.05
CA CYS A 648 29.76 -3.15 -2.11
C CYS A 648 30.27 -3.31 -3.54
N LEU A 649 31.55 -3.58 -3.67
CA LEU A 649 32.14 -4.14 -4.87
C LEU A 649 31.94 -5.66 -4.88
N LYS A 650 31.32 -6.18 -5.93
CA LYS A 650 31.19 -7.63 -6.12
C LYS A 650 32.56 -8.20 -6.50
N MET A 651 33.08 -9.16 -5.73
CA MET A 651 34.34 -9.85 -6.06
C MET A 651 34.06 -10.95 -7.09
N GLU A 652 34.03 -10.56 -8.37
CA GLU A 652 33.81 -11.42 -9.54
C GLU A 652 35.12 -11.66 -10.31
N SER A 653 35.11 -12.57 -11.29
CA SER A 653 36.35 -12.97 -11.99
C SER A 653 37.01 -11.81 -12.75
N SER A 654 36.26 -10.77 -13.11
CA SER A 654 36.74 -9.53 -13.74
C SER A 654 37.13 -8.43 -12.75
N THR A 655 36.97 -8.66 -11.44
CA THR A 655 37.23 -7.64 -10.42
C THR A 655 38.71 -7.59 -10.07
N SER A 656 39.29 -6.39 -10.15
CA SER A 656 40.67 -6.15 -9.72
C SER A 656 40.79 -4.80 -9.03
N ILE A 657 41.61 -4.76 -7.98
CA ILE A 657 42.03 -3.52 -7.33
C ILE A 657 43.55 -3.52 -7.30
N SER A 658 44.17 -2.40 -7.69
CA SER A 658 45.62 -2.22 -7.57
C SER A 658 45.97 -0.88 -6.92
N PHE A 659 47.08 -0.86 -6.17
CA PHE A 659 47.58 0.33 -5.50
C PHE A 659 49.08 0.18 -5.19
N THR A 660 49.74 1.26 -4.77
CA THR A 660 51.15 1.23 -4.33
C THR A 660 51.25 1.78 -2.91
N ALA A 661 51.70 0.94 -1.97
CA ALA A 661 51.98 1.33 -0.60
C ALA A 661 53.38 1.96 -0.51
N ALA A 662 53.48 3.22 -0.09
CA ALA A 662 54.76 3.94 -0.01
C ALA A 662 55.67 3.41 1.12
N THR A 663 55.07 2.87 2.18
CA THR A 663 55.75 2.27 3.34
C THR A 663 55.07 0.95 3.69
N ALA A 664 55.71 0.13 4.51
CA ALA A 664 55.04 -1.04 5.09
C ALA A 664 53.74 -0.61 5.78
N SER A 665 52.66 -1.35 5.56
CA SER A 665 51.31 -0.95 5.92
C SER A 665 50.46 -2.16 6.30
N THR A 666 49.36 -1.95 7.02
CA THR A 666 48.31 -2.95 7.24
C THR A 666 47.10 -2.65 6.35
N LEU A 667 46.71 -3.62 5.53
CA LEU A 667 45.49 -3.58 4.72
C LEU A 667 44.37 -4.30 5.47
N THR A 668 43.24 -3.62 5.67
CA THR A 668 42.01 -4.18 6.20
C THR A 668 40.90 -4.11 5.16
N LEU A 669 40.24 -5.24 4.92
CA LEU A 669 39.12 -5.41 4.00
C LEU A 669 37.90 -5.89 4.77
N VAL A 670 36.72 -5.34 4.46
CA VAL A 670 35.47 -5.64 5.17
C VAL A 670 34.42 -6.17 4.20
N PHE A 671 33.86 -7.33 4.51
CA PHE A 671 32.95 -8.09 3.67
C PHE A 671 31.65 -8.42 4.41
N ASN A 672 30.62 -8.73 3.64
CA ASN A 672 29.44 -9.45 4.12
C ASN A 672 29.46 -10.88 3.56
N SER A 673 30.38 -11.71 4.05
CA SER A 673 30.58 -13.08 3.56
C SER A 673 30.94 -14.02 4.72
N PRO A 674 30.55 -15.31 4.66
CA PRO A 674 30.81 -16.26 5.75
C PRO A 674 32.29 -16.41 6.07
N ASP A 675 32.61 -16.70 7.32
CA ASP A 675 33.97 -16.97 7.76
C ASP A 675 34.59 -18.15 6.98
N GLY A 676 35.90 -18.05 6.73
CA GLY A 676 36.60 -18.99 5.87
C GLY A 676 36.51 -18.69 4.37
N THR A 677 35.59 -17.81 3.92
CA THR A 677 35.57 -17.30 2.54
C THR A 677 36.87 -16.57 2.26
N LYS A 678 37.47 -16.77 1.07
CA LYS A 678 38.81 -16.26 0.77
C LYS A 678 38.79 -15.11 -0.24
N VAL A 679 39.78 -14.23 -0.13
CA VAL A 679 40.14 -13.21 -1.11
C VAL A 679 41.64 -13.33 -1.44
N ASN A 680 42.04 -13.02 -2.68
CA ASN A 680 43.45 -13.01 -3.05
C ASN A 680 44.05 -11.62 -2.81
N ILE A 681 45.19 -11.58 -2.13
CA ILE A 681 46.04 -10.39 -1.97
C ILE A 681 47.42 -10.77 -2.47
N ASP A 682 47.91 -10.08 -3.50
CA ASP A 682 49.17 -10.39 -4.20
C ASP A 682 49.26 -11.86 -4.67
N GLY A 683 48.12 -12.42 -5.07
CA GLY A 683 48.00 -13.81 -5.52
C GLY A 683 47.91 -14.86 -4.41
N ALA A 684 48.13 -14.48 -3.14
CA ALA A 684 47.97 -15.37 -1.99
C ALA A 684 46.54 -15.33 -1.44
N ALA A 685 46.00 -16.49 -1.04
CA ALA A 685 44.62 -16.60 -0.56
C ALA A 685 44.53 -16.35 0.95
N HIS A 686 43.72 -15.38 1.36
CA HIS A 686 43.48 -15.01 2.76
C HIS A 686 42.03 -15.28 3.15
N ALA A 687 41.82 -16.03 4.23
CA ALA A 687 40.49 -16.37 4.74
C ALA A 687 39.93 -15.25 5.63
N MET A 688 38.65 -14.95 5.45
CA MET A 688 37.89 -14.00 6.25
C MET A 688 37.64 -14.55 7.66
N THR A 689 37.70 -13.68 8.66
CA THR A 689 37.28 -13.95 10.03
C THR A 689 36.44 -12.78 10.53
N ASN A 690 35.25 -13.06 11.03
CA ASN A 690 34.21 -12.09 11.36
C ASN A 690 33.97 -11.08 10.23
N GLY A 691 33.89 -11.56 8.98
CA GLY A 691 33.67 -10.71 7.81
C GLY A 691 34.84 -9.76 7.47
N THR A 692 36.02 -9.94 8.05
CA THR A 692 37.19 -9.09 7.76
C THR A 692 38.42 -9.89 7.35
N VAL A 693 39.30 -9.25 6.58
CA VAL A 693 40.67 -9.72 6.29
C VAL A 693 41.62 -8.60 6.64
N SER A 694 42.65 -8.89 7.44
CA SER A 694 43.70 -7.93 7.80
C SER A 694 45.07 -8.53 7.52
N VAL A 695 45.89 -7.87 6.69
CA VAL A 695 47.19 -8.37 6.21
C VAL A 695 48.25 -7.28 6.27
N ALA A 696 49.44 -7.62 6.76
CA ALA A 696 50.62 -6.76 6.68
C ALA A 696 51.24 -6.82 5.28
N LEU A 697 51.50 -5.65 4.70
CA LEU A 697 52.05 -5.45 3.37
C LEU A 697 53.42 -4.74 3.48
N SER A 698 54.37 -5.12 2.64
CA SER A 698 55.62 -4.36 2.45
C SER A 698 55.37 -3.05 1.71
N ALA A 699 56.36 -2.17 1.62
CA ALA A 699 56.29 -1.08 0.64
C ALA A 699 56.37 -1.66 -0.79
N GLY A 700 55.58 -1.13 -1.73
CA GLY A 700 55.55 -1.61 -3.11
C GLY A 700 54.15 -1.66 -3.73
N ALA A 701 54.07 -2.26 -4.91
CA ALA A 701 52.81 -2.44 -5.63
C ALA A 701 52.05 -3.67 -5.12
N HIS A 702 50.74 -3.51 -4.95
CA HIS A 702 49.84 -4.54 -4.42
C HIS A 702 48.58 -4.68 -5.25
N SER A 703 47.97 -5.86 -5.17
CA SER A 703 46.72 -6.18 -5.87
C SER A 703 45.76 -7.01 -5.01
N ILE A 704 44.46 -6.78 -5.21
CA ILE A 704 43.37 -7.55 -4.61
C ILE A 704 42.52 -8.11 -5.74
N SER A 705 42.21 -9.41 -5.69
CA SER A 705 41.38 -10.07 -6.68
C SER A 705 40.53 -11.17 -6.06
N LYS A 706 39.58 -11.69 -6.84
CA LYS A 706 38.69 -12.77 -6.39
C LYS A 706 39.48 -14.05 -6.11
N ASN A 707 39.22 -14.66 -4.96
CA ASN A 707 39.47 -16.10 -4.74
C ASN A 707 38.14 -16.86 -4.74
N ALA A 708 37.22 -16.48 -3.86
CA ALA A 708 35.83 -16.93 -3.83
C ALA A 708 34.87 -15.75 -4.09
N VAL A 709 33.61 -16.06 -4.44
CA VAL A 709 32.57 -15.01 -4.56
C VAL A 709 32.37 -14.35 -3.20
N ALA A 710 32.59 -13.03 -3.15
CA ALA A 710 32.46 -12.23 -1.94
C ALA A 710 32.03 -10.80 -2.27
N ASN A 711 31.62 -10.03 -1.26
CA ASN A 711 31.13 -8.66 -1.44
C ASN A 711 31.90 -7.70 -0.54
N LEU A 712 32.75 -6.84 -1.12
CA LEU A 712 33.67 -5.96 -0.41
C LEU A 712 33.03 -4.58 -0.19
N TYR A 713 32.84 -4.19 1.07
CA TYR A 713 32.14 -2.95 1.46
C TYR A 713 33.08 -1.80 1.83
N TYR A 714 34.26 -2.12 2.33
CA TYR A 714 35.19 -1.10 2.84
C TYR A 714 36.64 -1.59 2.79
N MET A 715 37.57 -0.67 2.51
CA MET A 715 39.00 -0.90 2.52
C MET A 715 39.72 0.17 3.31
N LYS A 716 40.74 -0.23 4.08
CA LYS A 716 41.62 0.68 4.82
C LYS A 716 43.06 0.21 4.71
N LEU A 717 43.94 1.11 4.30
CA LEU A 717 45.39 0.92 4.32
C LEU A 717 45.98 1.90 5.35
N ALA A 718 46.58 1.39 6.41
CA ALA A 718 47.21 2.19 7.46
C ALA A 718 48.72 1.91 7.48
N PRO A 719 49.59 2.92 7.41
CA PRO A 719 51.03 2.73 7.57
C PRO A 719 51.33 2.02 8.89
N SER A 720 52.21 1.02 8.85
CA SER A 720 52.70 0.37 10.07
C SER A 720 53.59 1.37 10.81
N SER A 721 53.34 1.56 12.12
CA SER A 721 54.15 2.40 13.00
C SER A 721 55.54 1.85 13.23
#